data_AF-A0A1G5CTY2-F1
#
_entry.id   AF-A0A1G5CTY2-F1
#
_cell.length_a   1.000
_cell.length_b   1.000
_cell.length_c   1.000
_cell.angle_alpha   90.00
_cell.angle_beta   90.00
_cell.angle_gamma   90.00
#
_symmetry.space_group_name_H-M   'P 1'
#
loop_
_entity.id
_entity.type
_entity.pdbx_description
1 polymer ?
#
loop_
_entity_poly.entity_id
_entity_poly.type
_entity_poly.pdbx_seq_one_letter_code
_entity_poly.pdbx_strand_id
1 'polypeptide(L)'
;MQTIIVMSHLRWDFVFQRPQHLLSHLAEHYQILFFEEPVFHEKEHLAVVSTPHPNITVHTPHTPVKAAGFHDAQLPYLKPLIRQLIAEHEDHIAWFYTPMAIPLLDELHPRLIVYDCMDELAAFKNSPRQLLQRENALFKKADIVFTGGPSLFRAKHERHPNVHCFPSSVDVAHFAQALDRTRIHPTHRAISRPRLGFYGVIDERIDTGLIANLADAHTDWQIILVGPVAKIDVAELPQRPNVHYLGQQPYRELPQFLASWDACLLPFALNESTRFISPTKTLEYMVAELPIISTNITDVVELYGSAVSVAARTEEFISACERALRETPRERADRIRMMHAIVSSGSWEITAARMHRLLSEASPNPGFMEYFQPVERREALYPNKANASNVSDFDCIILGAGPTGLSAAYHLGKSTLLLEKNPTVGGWCRSIEDKGFTFDHAGHIMFSNDDYVQELYKKLLGENVHWQNREAWVYSKEVYTRYPFQGALYGLPPKVIKECLIGAIEARFGNVKAETKNMPSCATTASPAGIGNDCCADGTVTVPSNAISLDRGAEKKENSQDFEEFIYKMWGFGIAKHFAVPYNRKLWTVPLEEMETSWLGGRVPLPDLEEIIEGALEPVAKPMGPNSRFGYPLRGGFQAMMSGFLPHIKGKIELNAQVIEVSPGKRLVRLANGSCFRYDQLISTMPLPELIKTMGEEAPPKVRAAARGLRHVSVRCINLGVAREKITDKHWVYYPEDTIFHRIFFQGNASPECNPPGGFGLTCEITYSPWKPLPVDGQKLIDRCRQDCISVGVLRDDDEIIAANAVDMPYAYVVYDHQRADNVAVIRNWLAGNDIILAGRYSEWEYYNSDHAFIAGKKAAEALKRSAQATVQLI
;
A
#
# COMPACT_ATOMS: atom_id res chain seq x y z
N MET A 1 -16.09 2.83 -5.06
CA MET A 1 -16.15 4.02 -4.18
C MET A 1 -15.95 5.22 -5.08
N GLN A 2 -16.76 6.28 -4.96
CA GLN A 2 -16.68 7.44 -5.86
C GLN A 2 -15.38 8.23 -5.59
N THR A 3 -14.84 8.89 -6.60
CA THR A 3 -13.56 9.61 -6.49
C THR A 3 -13.79 11.11 -6.27
N ILE A 4 -12.99 11.75 -5.41
CA ILE A 4 -12.86 13.21 -5.33
C ILE A 4 -11.43 13.58 -5.75
N ILE A 5 -11.30 14.37 -6.81
CA ILE A 5 -10.03 14.94 -7.25
C ILE A 5 -9.93 16.35 -6.68
N VAL A 6 -8.97 16.57 -5.79
CA VAL A 6 -8.80 17.82 -5.06
C VAL A 6 -7.66 18.63 -5.68
N MET A 7 -7.94 19.87 -6.08
CA MET A 7 -6.97 20.83 -6.57
C MET A 7 -6.58 21.79 -5.43
N SER A 8 -5.36 21.65 -4.93
CA SER A 8 -4.91 22.34 -3.72
C SER A 8 -3.67 23.20 -3.95
N HIS A 9 -3.73 24.45 -3.47
CA HIS A 9 -2.55 25.31 -3.34
C HIS A 9 -1.75 25.02 -2.05
N LEU A 10 -2.30 24.17 -1.18
CA LEU A 10 -1.71 23.75 0.08
C LEU A 10 -1.08 22.37 -0.10
N ARG A 11 0.12 22.19 0.46
CA ARG A 11 0.75 20.86 0.53
C ARG A 11 0.23 20.08 1.73
N TRP A 12 -0.01 18.79 1.54
CA TRP A 12 -0.54 17.89 2.54
C TRP A 12 0.36 17.85 3.79
N ASP A 13 1.67 17.72 3.59
CA ASP A 13 2.68 17.55 4.63
C ASP A 13 3.25 18.88 5.20
N PHE A 14 2.67 20.03 4.83
CA PHE A 14 3.14 21.33 5.35
C PHE A 14 2.49 21.69 6.69
N VAL A 15 1.25 22.16 6.69
CA VAL A 15 0.51 22.47 7.93
C VAL A 15 -0.78 21.68 7.92
N PHE A 16 -1.04 20.94 9.00
CA PHE A 16 -2.26 20.17 9.16
C PHE A 16 -3.40 21.10 9.58
N GLN A 17 -4.43 21.18 8.74
CA GLN A 17 -5.53 22.14 8.87
C GLN A 17 -6.82 21.59 8.23
N ARG A 18 -7.79 22.47 7.96
CA ARG A 18 -9.13 22.13 7.47
C ARG A 18 -9.14 21.08 6.33
N PRO A 19 -8.41 21.25 5.21
CA PRO A 19 -8.34 20.24 4.15
C PRO A 19 -8.04 18.83 4.64
N GLN A 20 -7.00 18.65 5.45
CA GLN A 20 -6.60 17.33 5.92
C GLN A 20 -7.68 16.72 6.82
N HIS A 21 -8.24 17.49 7.75
CA HIS A 21 -9.34 17.00 8.59
C HIS A 21 -10.57 16.59 7.78
N LEU A 22 -11.05 17.46 6.88
CA LEU A 22 -12.25 17.19 6.10
C LEU A 22 -12.06 16.01 5.16
N LEU A 23 -10.95 15.99 4.43
CA LEU A 23 -10.69 14.95 3.45
C LEU A 23 -10.40 13.59 4.10
N SER A 24 -9.76 13.53 5.26
CA SER A 24 -9.59 12.29 6.02
C SER A 24 -10.92 11.67 6.45
N HIS A 25 -11.90 12.46 6.89
CA HIS A 25 -13.23 11.95 7.21
C HIS A 25 -14.04 11.62 5.95
N LEU A 26 -13.95 12.43 4.89
CA LEU A 26 -14.60 12.12 3.61
C LEU A 26 -14.03 10.86 2.95
N ALA A 27 -12.76 10.50 3.24
CA ALA A 27 -12.12 9.28 2.72
C ALA A 27 -12.77 7.97 3.23
N GLU A 28 -13.66 8.04 4.22
CA GLU A 28 -14.52 6.91 4.61
C GLU A 28 -15.58 6.58 3.55
N HIS A 29 -15.93 7.55 2.70
CA HIS A 29 -16.96 7.42 1.66
C HIS A 29 -16.41 7.54 0.23
N TYR A 30 -15.23 8.16 0.06
CA TYR A 30 -14.67 8.52 -1.24
C TYR A 30 -13.20 8.11 -1.37
N GLN A 31 -12.75 7.85 -2.59
CA GLN A 31 -11.32 7.84 -2.91
C GLN A 31 -10.88 9.28 -3.15
N ILE A 32 -9.93 9.78 -2.38
CA ILE A 32 -9.43 11.15 -2.49
C ILE A 32 -8.09 11.15 -3.22
N LEU A 33 -8.03 11.86 -4.35
CA LEU A 33 -6.80 12.16 -5.07
C LEU A 33 -6.45 13.63 -4.82
N PHE A 34 -5.43 13.88 -4.01
CA PHE A 34 -5.03 15.22 -3.63
C PHE A 34 -3.90 15.72 -4.54
N PHE A 35 -4.23 16.64 -5.44
CA PHE A 35 -3.31 17.20 -6.44
C PHE A 35 -2.73 18.53 -5.95
N GLU A 36 -1.45 18.51 -5.62
CA GLU A 36 -0.72 19.67 -5.09
C GLU A 36 -0.21 20.62 -6.18
N GLU A 37 0.33 21.76 -5.74
CA GLU A 37 1.07 22.65 -6.63
C GLU A 37 2.33 21.98 -7.20
N PRO A 38 2.64 22.25 -8.48
CA PRO A 38 3.81 21.69 -9.13
C PRO A 38 5.12 22.07 -8.44
N VAL A 39 6.08 21.16 -8.47
CA VAL A 39 7.47 21.39 -8.07
C VAL A 39 8.33 21.44 -9.31
N PHE A 40 9.29 22.36 -9.33
CA PHE A 40 10.26 22.45 -10.41
C PHE A 40 11.10 21.17 -10.50
N HIS A 41 11.14 20.57 -11.68
CA HIS A 41 11.94 19.38 -11.99
C HIS A 41 12.24 19.35 -13.49
N GLU A 42 13.41 18.85 -13.90
CA GLU A 42 13.85 18.89 -15.31
C GLU A 42 12.93 18.13 -16.28
N LYS A 43 12.18 17.14 -15.77
CA LYS A 43 11.26 16.31 -16.55
C LYS A 43 9.85 16.36 -15.96
N GLU A 44 8.86 16.46 -16.85
CA GLU A 44 7.45 16.37 -16.44
C GLU A 44 7.06 14.95 -16.05
N HIS A 45 6.41 14.79 -14.91
CA HIS A 45 5.76 13.55 -14.50
C HIS A 45 4.83 13.79 -13.31
N LEU A 46 3.91 12.86 -13.10
CA LEU A 46 3.01 12.86 -11.95
C LEU A 46 3.62 12.00 -10.87
N ALA A 47 4.28 12.62 -9.88
CA ALA A 47 4.85 11.88 -8.76
C ALA A 47 3.75 11.59 -7.73
N VAL A 48 3.65 10.34 -7.29
CA VAL A 48 2.91 9.99 -6.08
C VAL A 48 3.85 10.22 -4.90
N VAL A 49 3.48 11.12 -3.99
CA VAL A 49 4.35 11.51 -2.88
C VAL A 49 4.06 10.70 -1.63
N SER A 50 2.78 10.48 -1.32
CA SER A 50 2.39 9.76 -0.10
C SER A 50 0.95 9.24 -0.16
N THR A 51 0.65 8.27 0.71
CA THR A 51 -0.70 7.81 1.04
C THR A 51 -0.92 8.00 2.54
N PRO A 52 -1.18 9.23 2.99
CA PRO A 52 -1.13 9.62 4.41
C PRO A 52 -2.30 9.06 5.24
N HIS A 53 -3.36 8.62 4.57
CA HIS A 53 -4.55 8.04 5.18
C HIS A 53 -5.15 7.01 4.21
N PRO A 54 -5.84 5.95 4.69
CA PRO A 54 -6.60 5.06 3.83
C PRO A 54 -7.49 5.85 2.86
N ASN A 55 -7.48 5.43 1.60
CA ASN A 55 -8.23 6.06 0.50
C ASN A 55 -7.80 7.50 0.14
N ILE A 56 -6.67 8.01 0.65
CA ILE A 56 -6.08 9.28 0.22
C ILE A 56 -4.75 9.04 -0.46
N THR A 57 -4.61 9.53 -1.69
CA THR A 57 -3.35 9.55 -2.43
C THR A 57 -2.96 10.98 -2.76
N VAL A 58 -1.73 11.37 -2.41
CA VAL A 58 -1.20 12.71 -2.68
C VAL A 58 -0.33 12.66 -3.93
N HIS A 59 -0.73 13.42 -4.95
CA HIS A 59 0.00 13.60 -6.19
C HIS A 59 0.66 14.98 -6.21
N THR A 60 1.98 15.00 -6.45
CA THR A 60 2.73 16.22 -6.70
C THR A 60 3.21 16.24 -8.14
N PRO A 61 2.73 17.19 -8.96
CA PRO A 61 3.21 17.33 -10.32
C PRO A 61 4.65 17.83 -10.33
N HIS A 62 5.49 17.23 -11.15
CA HIS A 62 6.83 17.71 -11.42
C HIS A 62 6.83 18.33 -12.82
N THR A 63 7.34 19.55 -12.96
CA THR A 63 7.34 20.27 -14.25
C THR A 63 8.63 21.08 -14.45
N PRO A 64 9.09 21.29 -15.70
CA PRO A 64 10.29 22.08 -16.00
C PRO A 64 10.07 23.60 -15.87
N VAL A 65 8.99 24.02 -15.22
CA VAL A 65 8.57 25.42 -15.14
C VAL A 65 8.82 25.95 -13.73
N LYS A 66 9.59 27.04 -13.63
CA LYS A 66 9.95 27.66 -12.34
C LYS A 66 8.83 28.53 -11.74
N ALA A 67 7.79 28.84 -12.51
CA ALA A 67 6.66 29.62 -12.01
C ALA A 67 5.89 28.83 -10.95
N ALA A 68 5.61 29.45 -9.80
CA ALA A 68 4.94 28.78 -8.68
C ALA A 68 3.45 28.53 -8.94
N GLY A 69 2.89 27.53 -8.23
CA GLY A 69 1.46 27.22 -8.24
C GLY A 69 0.89 26.86 -9.60
N PHE A 70 -0.40 27.12 -9.81
CA PHE A 70 -1.10 26.84 -11.07
C PHE A 70 -1.02 28.00 -12.08
N HIS A 71 0.19 28.56 -12.24
CA HIS A 71 0.46 29.62 -13.20
C HIS A 71 0.21 29.16 -14.65
N ASP A 72 -0.10 30.07 -15.58
CA ASP A 72 -0.40 29.71 -16.99
C ASP A 72 0.70 28.92 -17.67
N ALA A 73 1.96 29.27 -17.38
CA ALA A 73 3.13 28.55 -17.87
C ALA A 73 3.17 27.07 -17.45
N GLN A 74 2.50 26.70 -16.36
CA GLN A 74 2.40 25.32 -15.88
C GLN A 74 1.35 24.50 -16.64
N LEU A 75 0.31 25.15 -17.17
CA LEU A 75 -0.85 24.47 -17.77
C LEU A 75 -0.51 23.51 -18.92
N PRO A 76 0.43 23.82 -19.84
CA PRO A 76 0.80 22.88 -20.91
C PRO A 76 1.32 21.54 -20.40
N TYR A 77 1.93 21.52 -19.21
CA TYR A 77 2.49 20.32 -18.55
C TYR A 77 1.47 19.68 -17.60
N LEU A 78 0.68 20.50 -16.89
CA LEU A 78 -0.32 20.00 -15.96
C LEU A 78 -1.53 19.35 -16.66
N LYS A 79 -1.98 19.88 -17.81
CA LYS A 79 -3.13 19.33 -18.55
C LYS A 79 -2.92 17.86 -18.95
N PRO A 80 -1.78 17.46 -19.57
CA PRO A 80 -1.48 16.04 -19.81
C PRO A 80 -1.51 15.18 -18.55
N LEU A 81 -0.92 15.64 -17.45
CA LEU A 81 -0.87 14.87 -16.19
C LEU A 81 -2.25 14.71 -15.56
N ILE A 82 -3.11 15.73 -15.66
CA ILE A 82 -4.51 15.65 -15.25
C ILE A 82 -5.28 14.66 -16.10
N ARG A 83 -5.10 14.64 -17.42
CA ARG A 83 -5.73 13.62 -18.29
C ARG A 83 -5.29 12.20 -17.93
N GLN A 84 -4.01 12.02 -17.61
CA GLN A 84 -3.51 10.74 -17.12
C GLN A 84 -4.20 10.34 -15.81
N LEU A 85 -4.38 11.28 -14.88
CA LEU A 85 -5.06 11.03 -13.61
C LEU A 85 -6.54 10.69 -13.79
N ILE A 86 -7.25 11.36 -14.70
CA ILE A 86 -8.70 11.13 -14.94
C ILE A 86 -8.96 9.79 -15.64
N ALA A 87 -8.03 9.29 -16.45
CA ALA A 87 -8.20 8.04 -17.21
C ALA A 87 -8.54 6.82 -16.33
N GLU A 88 -8.19 6.88 -15.04
CA GLU A 88 -8.49 5.83 -14.06
C GLU A 88 -9.75 6.15 -13.20
N HIS A 89 -10.33 7.34 -13.34
CA HIS A 89 -11.34 7.92 -12.45
C HIS A 89 -12.42 8.76 -13.18
N GLU A 90 -13.10 8.20 -14.18
CA GLU A 90 -14.05 8.94 -15.05
C GLU A 90 -15.27 9.54 -14.31
N ASP A 91 -15.84 8.85 -13.30
CA ASP A 91 -16.88 9.41 -12.41
C ASP A 91 -16.24 9.97 -11.13
N HIS A 92 -16.08 11.30 -11.10
CA HIS A 92 -15.46 12.00 -9.98
C HIS A 92 -16.10 13.36 -9.68
N ILE A 93 -15.85 13.81 -8.46
CA ILE A 93 -16.12 15.18 -8.00
C ILE A 93 -14.80 15.96 -8.13
N ALA A 94 -14.83 17.15 -8.70
CA ALA A 94 -13.68 18.06 -8.67
C ALA A 94 -13.84 19.02 -7.49
N TRP A 95 -12.86 19.04 -6.60
CA TRP A 95 -12.86 19.89 -5.41
C TRP A 95 -11.73 20.91 -5.48
N PHE A 96 -12.05 22.20 -5.42
CA PHE A 96 -11.07 23.27 -5.54
C PHE A 96 -10.86 23.97 -4.20
N TYR A 97 -9.60 24.04 -3.75
CA TYR A 97 -9.13 24.96 -2.71
C TYR A 97 -8.47 26.21 -3.28
N THR A 98 -8.27 26.28 -4.60
CA THR A 98 -7.69 27.44 -5.26
C THR A 98 -8.35 27.72 -6.61
N PRO A 99 -8.77 28.97 -6.87
CA PRO A 99 -9.23 29.37 -8.19
C PRO A 99 -8.15 29.26 -9.26
N MET A 100 -6.87 29.27 -8.88
CA MET A 100 -5.78 29.19 -9.86
C MET A 100 -5.81 27.89 -10.66
N ALA A 101 -6.35 26.80 -10.13
CA ALA A 101 -6.44 25.53 -10.84
C ALA A 101 -7.63 25.43 -11.82
N ILE A 102 -8.51 26.45 -11.90
CA ILE A 102 -9.70 26.39 -12.76
C ILE A 102 -9.40 26.05 -14.25
N PRO A 103 -8.27 26.45 -14.89
CA PRO A 103 -8.04 26.07 -16.29
C PRO A 103 -7.84 24.56 -16.50
N LEU A 104 -7.61 23.80 -15.43
CA LEU A 104 -7.55 22.33 -15.47
C LEU A 104 -8.94 21.69 -15.44
N LEU A 105 -9.98 22.44 -15.04
CA LEU A 105 -11.36 21.96 -15.04
C LEU A 105 -11.84 21.56 -16.43
N ASP A 106 -11.33 22.22 -17.47
CA ASP A 106 -11.64 21.89 -18.87
C ASP A 106 -11.14 20.49 -19.27
N GLU A 107 -10.23 19.89 -18.49
CA GLU A 107 -9.80 18.50 -18.67
C GLU A 107 -10.57 17.53 -17.78
N LEU A 108 -11.03 17.96 -16.60
CA LEU A 108 -11.66 17.12 -15.57
C LEU A 108 -13.05 16.58 -15.95
N HIS A 109 -13.95 17.39 -16.53
CA HIS A 109 -15.34 16.97 -16.81
C HIS A 109 -16.06 16.28 -15.63
N PRO A 110 -16.03 16.85 -14.42
CA PRO A 110 -16.50 16.18 -13.21
C PRO A 110 -18.03 16.12 -13.11
N ARG A 111 -18.54 15.14 -12.37
CA ARG A 111 -19.96 15.04 -11.99
C ARG A 111 -20.44 16.21 -11.16
N LEU A 112 -19.57 16.72 -10.29
CA LEU A 112 -19.87 17.82 -9.39
C LEU A 112 -18.61 18.67 -9.20
N ILE A 113 -18.77 19.98 -9.18
CA ILE A 113 -17.71 20.94 -8.94
C ILE A 113 -17.94 21.58 -7.57
N VAL A 114 -17.01 21.34 -6.66
CA VAL A 114 -17.01 21.92 -5.32
C VAL A 114 -15.94 22.99 -5.25
N TYR A 115 -16.29 24.17 -4.76
CA TYR A 115 -15.33 25.20 -4.38
C TYR A 115 -15.35 25.40 -2.86
N ASP A 116 -14.31 24.96 -2.15
CA ASP A 116 -14.14 25.24 -0.71
C ASP A 116 -13.31 26.52 -0.55
N CYS A 117 -14.03 27.64 -0.55
CA CYS A 117 -13.49 28.98 -0.32
C CYS A 117 -13.22 29.16 1.18
N MET A 118 -12.11 28.59 1.65
CA MET A 118 -11.74 28.66 3.06
C MET A 118 -11.11 30.01 3.46
N ASP A 119 -10.45 30.70 2.52
CA ASP A 119 -9.76 31.98 2.73
C ASP A 119 -10.03 32.96 1.58
N GLU A 120 -9.92 34.26 1.85
CA GLU A 120 -9.90 35.30 0.82
C GLU A 120 -8.50 35.38 0.19
N LEU A 121 -8.19 34.43 -0.69
CA LEU A 121 -6.85 34.29 -1.29
C LEU A 121 -6.38 35.57 -2.03
N ALA A 122 -7.31 36.40 -2.52
CA ALA A 122 -6.97 37.66 -3.19
C ALA A 122 -6.42 38.74 -2.25
N ALA A 123 -6.74 38.65 -0.96
CA ALA A 123 -6.29 39.59 0.06
C ALA A 123 -4.89 39.28 0.63
N PHE A 124 -4.26 38.17 0.21
CA PHE A 124 -2.90 37.83 0.63
C PHE A 124 -1.85 38.69 -0.09
N LYS A 125 -0.71 38.90 0.58
CA LYS A 125 0.41 39.66 0.02
C LYS A 125 0.91 38.98 -1.27
N ASN A 126 1.10 39.77 -2.33
CA ASN A 126 1.56 39.30 -3.64
C ASN A 126 0.63 38.27 -4.33
N SER A 127 -0.68 38.35 -4.11
CA SER A 127 -1.64 37.48 -4.79
C SER A 127 -1.56 37.63 -6.33
N PRO A 128 -1.70 36.53 -7.12
CA PRO A 128 -1.66 36.61 -8.56
C PRO A 128 -2.76 37.52 -9.12
N ARG A 129 -2.43 38.41 -10.07
CA ARG A 129 -3.39 39.37 -10.66
C ARG A 129 -4.64 38.71 -11.24
N GLN A 130 -4.52 37.48 -11.75
CA GLN A 130 -5.62 36.74 -12.36
C GLN A 130 -6.53 36.04 -11.36
N LEU A 131 -6.16 36.01 -10.07
CA LEU A 131 -6.86 35.21 -9.06
C LEU A 131 -8.34 35.60 -8.91
N LEU A 132 -8.64 36.91 -8.82
CA LEU A 132 -10.02 37.41 -8.74
C LEU A 132 -10.84 37.03 -9.98
N GLN A 133 -10.24 37.12 -11.18
CA GLN A 133 -10.89 36.73 -12.42
C GLN A 133 -11.22 35.25 -12.44
N ARG A 134 -10.27 34.40 -12.02
CA ARG A 134 -10.46 32.94 -11.93
C ARG A 134 -11.45 32.56 -10.84
N GLU A 135 -11.47 33.28 -9.72
CA GLU A 135 -12.44 33.10 -8.66
C GLU A 135 -13.86 33.40 -9.16
N ASN A 136 -14.03 34.52 -9.87
CA ASN A 136 -15.31 34.85 -10.52
C ASN A 136 -15.76 33.76 -11.49
N ALA A 137 -14.83 33.15 -12.23
CA ALA A 137 -15.13 32.04 -13.12
C ALA A 137 -15.50 30.76 -12.35
N LEU A 138 -14.81 30.48 -11.24
CA LEU A 138 -15.07 29.29 -10.43
C LEU A 138 -16.43 29.37 -9.75
N PHE A 139 -16.81 30.52 -9.20
CA PHE A 139 -18.15 30.75 -8.66
C PHE A 139 -19.26 30.50 -9.67
N LYS A 140 -19.03 30.78 -10.97
CA LYS A 140 -20.02 30.52 -12.02
C LYS A 140 -20.11 29.06 -12.44
N LYS A 141 -19.01 28.30 -12.26
CA LYS A 141 -18.92 26.89 -12.67
C LYS A 141 -19.19 25.91 -11.52
N ALA A 142 -18.97 26.31 -10.28
CA ALA A 142 -19.17 25.47 -9.11
C ALA A 142 -20.65 25.09 -8.96
N ASP A 143 -20.91 23.86 -8.54
CA ASP A 143 -22.25 23.38 -8.19
C ASP A 143 -22.54 23.60 -6.70
N ILE A 144 -21.50 23.54 -5.87
CA ILE A 144 -21.56 23.81 -4.43
C ILE A 144 -20.37 24.66 -4.01
N VAL A 145 -20.61 25.66 -3.17
CA VAL A 145 -19.55 26.44 -2.54
C VAL A 145 -19.60 26.28 -1.02
N PHE A 146 -18.45 25.96 -0.44
CA PHE A 146 -18.24 25.96 1.01
C PHE A 146 -17.42 27.17 1.42
N THR A 147 -17.71 27.70 2.61
CA THR A 147 -16.99 28.85 3.18
C THR A 147 -16.52 28.54 4.60
N GLY A 148 -15.36 29.07 4.97
CA GLY A 148 -14.66 28.77 6.23
C GLY A 148 -15.19 29.46 7.49
N GLY A 149 -16.08 30.46 7.37
CA GLY A 149 -16.63 31.19 8.51
C GLY A 149 -17.74 32.19 8.13
N PRO A 150 -18.50 32.73 9.11
CA PRO A 150 -19.67 33.59 8.85
C PRO A 150 -19.36 34.87 8.09
N SER A 151 -18.24 35.54 8.36
CA SER A 151 -17.88 36.77 7.63
C SER A 151 -17.58 36.49 6.16
N LEU A 152 -16.82 35.44 5.86
CA LEU A 152 -16.53 35.01 4.49
C LEU A 152 -17.80 34.55 3.77
N PHE A 153 -18.66 33.79 4.47
CA PHE A 153 -19.97 33.40 3.97
C PHE A 153 -20.78 34.62 3.53
N ARG A 154 -20.96 35.62 4.41
CA ARG A 154 -21.69 36.85 4.08
C ARG A 154 -21.07 37.59 2.89
N ALA A 155 -19.74 37.62 2.78
CA ALA A 155 -19.04 38.25 1.66
C ALA A 155 -19.22 37.52 0.32
N LYS A 156 -19.52 36.22 0.32
CA LYS A 156 -19.58 35.38 -0.89
C LYS A 156 -20.98 34.83 -1.20
N HIS A 157 -21.93 34.86 -0.27
CA HIS A 157 -23.24 34.19 -0.42
C HIS A 157 -24.08 34.72 -1.59
N GLU A 158 -23.99 36.02 -1.93
CA GLU A 158 -24.69 36.60 -3.08
C GLU A 158 -24.06 36.22 -4.43
N ARG A 159 -22.88 35.60 -4.42
CA ARG A 159 -22.12 35.28 -5.62
C ARG A 159 -22.49 33.93 -6.23
N HIS A 160 -23.19 33.08 -5.48
CA HIS A 160 -23.64 31.76 -5.95
C HIS A 160 -24.90 31.33 -5.17
N PRO A 161 -25.91 30.71 -5.81
CA PRO A 161 -27.16 30.33 -5.14
C PRO A 161 -27.00 29.18 -4.12
N ASN A 162 -25.94 28.36 -4.23
CA ASN A 162 -25.71 27.21 -3.38
C ASN A 162 -24.39 27.35 -2.61
N VAL A 163 -24.44 28.17 -1.55
CA VAL A 163 -23.29 28.46 -0.68
C VAL A 163 -23.63 28.01 0.73
N HIS A 164 -22.70 27.32 1.39
CA HIS A 164 -22.88 26.88 2.77
C HIS A 164 -21.72 27.36 3.65
N CYS A 165 -22.09 27.81 4.85
CA CYS A 165 -21.14 28.20 5.89
C CYS A 165 -20.78 26.98 6.73
N PHE A 166 -19.50 26.59 6.70
CA PHE A 166 -18.94 25.57 7.58
C PHE A 166 -17.78 26.18 8.35
N PRO A 167 -18.03 26.79 9.53
CA PRO A 167 -16.99 27.33 10.38
C PRO A 167 -15.95 26.26 10.78
N SER A 168 -14.81 26.73 11.28
CA SER A 168 -13.77 25.87 11.83
C SER A 168 -14.30 24.88 12.88
N SER A 169 -13.76 23.66 12.88
CA SER A 169 -14.03 22.63 13.89
C SER A 169 -12.73 22.20 14.58
N VAL A 170 -12.81 21.25 15.51
CA VAL A 170 -11.66 20.81 16.31
C VAL A 170 -11.63 19.30 16.48
N ASP A 171 -10.42 18.75 16.57
CA ASP A 171 -10.17 17.39 17.03
C ASP A 171 -10.08 17.38 18.57
N VAL A 172 -11.22 17.13 19.21
CA VAL A 172 -11.35 17.17 20.67
C VAL A 172 -10.44 16.13 21.33
N ALA A 173 -10.39 14.90 20.79
CA ALA A 173 -9.61 13.82 21.38
C ALA A 173 -8.10 14.15 21.34
N HIS A 174 -7.64 14.74 20.24
CA HIS A 174 -6.24 15.14 20.09
C HIS A 174 -5.85 16.23 21.10
N PHE A 175 -6.60 17.34 21.15
CA PHE A 175 -6.23 18.48 21.99
C PHE A 175 -6.55 18.30 23.48
N ALA A 176 -7.46 17.38 23.85
CA ALA A 176 -7.74 17.05 25.25
C ALA A 176 -6.51 16.47 25.97
N GLN A 177 -5.51 15.97 25.24
CA GLN A 177 -4.23 15.55 25.80
C GLN A 177 -3.50 16.69 26.54
N ALA A 178 -3.76 17.96 26.19
CA ALA A 178 -3.17 19.12 26.85
C ALA A 178 -3.67 19.33 28.30
N LEU A 179 -4.77 18.67 28.68
CA LEU A 179 -5.27 18.68 30.06
C LEU A 179 -4.29 17.99 31.02
N ASP A 180 -3.53 17.01 30.52
CA ASP A 180 -2.40 16.45 31.25
C ASP A 180 -1.20 17.41 31.18
N ARG A 181 -1.15 18.30 32.18
CA ARG A 181 -0.10 19.32 32.33
C ARG A 181 1.30 18.76 32.53
N THR A 182 1.47 17.44 32.70
CA THR A 182 2.79 16.80 32.79
C THR A 182 3.42 16.51 31.41
N ARG A 183 2.60 16.45 30.35
CA ARG A 183 3.02 16.17 28.96
C ARG A 183 3.58 17.42 28.28
N ILE A 184 4.63 17.99 28.84
CA ILE A 184 5.26 19.19 28.28
C ILE A 184 6.23 18.85 27.15
N HIS A 185 6.24 19.69 26.12
CA HIS A 185 7.22 19.55 25.03
C HIS A 185 8.65 19.76 25.56
N PRO A 186 9.66 18.96 25.15
CA PRO A 186 11.02 19.07 25.67
C PRO A 186 11.64 20.46 25.55
N THR A 187 11.37 21.18 24.46
CA THR A 187 11.90 22.55 24.23
C THR A 187 11.42 23.56 25.27
N HIS A 188 10.31 23.29 25.97
CA HIS A 188 9.76 24.18 26.98
C HIS A 188 10.29 23.90 28.39
N ARG A 189 11.11 22.86 28.60
CA ARG A 189 11.68 22.56 29.92
C ARG A 189 12.62 23.66 30.41
N ALA A 190 13.33 24.32 29.50
CA ALA A 190 14.30 25.38 29.81
C ALA A 190 13.70 26.80 29.83
N ILE A 191 12.46 26.97 29.35
CA ILE A 191 11.81 28.28 29.27
C ILE A 191 11.06 28.55 30.58
N SER A 192 11.26 29.69 31.24
CA SER A 192 10.57 30.03 32.49
C SER A 192 9.05 30.24 32.29
N ARG A 193 8.31 30.42 33.39
CA ARG A 193 6.90 30.86 33.37
C ARG A 193 6.81 32.33 33.79
N PRO A 194 5.78 33.08 33.36
CA PRO A 194 4.61 32.63 32.59
C PRO A 194 4.87 32.51 31.08
N ARG A 195 4.19 31.57 30.42
CA ARG A 195 4.35 31.26 28.99
C ARG A 195 3.09 31.60 28.21
N LEU A 196 3.19 32.52 27.26
CA LEU A 196 2.10 32.97 26.42
C LEU A 196 2.37 32.52 24.98
N GLY A 197 1.47 31.72 24.42
CA GLY A 197 1.79 30.97 23.21
C GLY A 197 0.84 31.19 22.05
N PHE A 198 1.39 31.13 20.83
CA PHE A 198 0.65 31.01 19.58
C PHE A 198 1.30 29.92 18.73
N TYR A 199 0.47 29.15 18.02
CA TYR A 199 0.96 28.30 16.94
C TYR A 199 0.18 28.50 15.64
N GLY A 200 0.88 28.38 14.52
CA GLY A 200 0.34 28.63 13.18
C GLY A 200 1.43 29.16 12.24
N VAL A 201 1.08 29.33 10.97
CA VAL A 201 1.99 29.98 10.02
C VAL A 201 2.24 31.42 10.47
N ILE A 202 3.51 31.80 10.56
CA ILE A 202 3.96 33.14 10.94
C ILE A 202 4.18 33.92 9.64
N ASP A 203 3.17 34.69 9.24
CA ASP A 203 3.14 35.46 8.00
C ASP A 203 2.53 36.87 8.22
N GLU A 204 2.11 37.54 7.15
CA GLU A 204 1.53 38.89 7.20
C GLU A 204 0.27 39.03 8.07
N ARG A 205 -0.31 37.92 8.49
CA ARG A 205 -1.47 37.89 9.39
C ARG A 205 -1.08 38.10 10.85
N ILE A 206 0.19 37.95 11.22
CA ILE A 206 0.64 38.13 12.60
C ILE A 206 1.05 39.58 12.85
N ASP A 207 0.54 40.17 13.94
CA ASP A 207 0.92 41.51 14.37
C ASP A 207 2.26 41.48 15.11
N THR A 208 3.35 41.63 14.34
CA THR A 208 4.71 41.65 14.89
C THR A 208 4.96 42.84 15.83
N GLY A 209 4.24 43.95 15.64
CA GLY A 209 4.29 45.12 16.52
C GLY A 209 3.65 44.84 17.88
N LEU A 210 2.50 44.15 17.90
CA LEU A 210 1.86 43.69 19.13
C LEU A 210 2.76 42.71 19.90
N ILE A 211 3.39 41.75 19.21
CA ILE A 211 4.33 40.82 19.83
C ILE A 211 5.52 41.56 20.46
N ALA A 212 6.10 42.51 19.73
CA ALA A 212 7.17 43.39 20.22
C ALA A 212 6.74 44.12 21.50
N ASN A 213 5.57 44.77 21.48
CA ASN A 213 5.07 45.54 22.60
C ASN A 213 4.74 44.67 23.82
N LEU A 214 4.22 43.45 23.62
CA LEU A 214 4.02 42.47 24.69
C LEU A 214 5.35 42.08 25.35
N ALA A 215 6.38 41.83 24.53
CA ALA A 215 7.69 41.43 25.01
C ALA A 215 8.37 42.54 25.83
N ASP A 216 8.21 43.79 25.38
CA ASP A 216 8.81 44.97 26.01
C ASP A 216 8.05 45.39 27.28
N ALA A 217 6.73 45.17 27.34
CA ALA A 217 5.91 45.53 28.51
C ALA A 217 6.13 44.61 29.72
N HIS A 218 6.41 43.33 29.49
CA HIS A 218 6.62 42.33 30.55
C HIS A 218 7.82 41.43 30.20
N THR A 219 9.01 41.82 30.66
CA THR A 219 10.26 41.11 30.35
C THR A 219 10.36 39.71 30.98
N ASP A 220 9.53 39.43 31.99
CA ASP A 220 9.41 38.13 32.66
C ASP A 220 8.54 37.14 31.87
N TRP A 221 7.62 37.62 31.03
CA TRP A 221 6.75 36.77 30.21
C TRP A 221 7.53 36.14 29.06
N GLN A 222 7.29 34.85 28.81
CA GLN A 222 7.89 34.10 27.72
C GLN A 222 6.89 33.97 26.57
N ILE A 223 7.12 34.68 25.46
CA ILE A 223 6.25 34.68 24.28
C ILE A 223 6.73 33.60 23.33
N ILE A 224 5.89 32.59 23.07
CA ILE A 224 6.27 31.39 22.33
C ILE A 224 5.49 31.34 21.03
N LEU A 225 6.21 31.37 19.90
CA LEU A 225 5.66 31.32 18.55
C LEU A 225 6.11 30.02 17.86
N VAL A 226 5.15 29.17 17.53
CA VAL A 226 5.39 27.83 16.98
C VAL A 226 4.79 27.72 15.58
N GLY A 227 5.65 27.59 14.57
CA GLY A 227 5.24 27.38 13.19
C GLY A 227 6.25 27.90 12.18
N PRO A 228 6.06 27.58 10.89
CA PRO A 228 6.92 28.06 9.83
C PRO A 228 6.73 29.56 9.60
N VAL A 229 7.82 30.27 9.31
CA VAL A 229 7.78 31.65 8.81
C VAL A 229 7.57 31.59 7.29
N ALA A 230 6.58 32.33 6.79
CA ALA A 230 6.26 32.36 5.36
C ALA A 230 5.88 33.79 4.92
N LYS A 231 6.14 34.14 3.65
CA LYS A 231 5.73 35.41 2.98
C LYS A 231 6.26 36.72 3.57
N ILE A 232 6.91 36.67 4.72
CA ILE A 232 7.58 37.79 5.39
C ILE A 232 9.07 37.47 5.56
N ASP A 233 9.89 38.51 5.71
CA ASP A 233 11.32 38.35 5.99
C ASP A 233 11.52 38.00 7.47
N VAL A 234 12.32 36.97 7.75
CA VAL A 234 12.68 36.56 9.11
C VAL A 234 13.40 37.70 9.84
N ALA A 235 14.13 38.56 9.12
CA ALA A 235 14.80 39.73 9.67
C ALA A 235 13.83 40.79 10.23
N GLU A 236 12.57 40.81 9.78
CA GLU A 236 11.54 41.74 10.26
C GLU A 236 10.85 41.27 11.55
N LEU A 237 11.12 40.04 12.00
CA LEU A 237 10.52 39.47 13.20
C LEU A 237 11.12 40.08 14.49
N PRO A 238 10.31 40.34 15.53
CA PRO A 238 10.78 40.92 16.78
C PRO A 238 11.80 40.02 17.50
N GLN A 239 13.02 40.52 17.68
CA GLN A 239 14.11 39.84 18.37
C GLN A 239 14.27 40.34 19.81
N ARG A 240 13.46 39.83 20.75
CA ARG A 240 13.63 40.08 22.19
C ARG A 240 14.09 38.80 22.90
N PRO A 241 14.85 38.87 24.01
CA PRO A 241 15.32 37.69 24.74
C PRO A 241 14.22 36.76 25.25
N ASN A 242 13.00 37.29 25.42
CA ASN A 242 11.83 36.57 25.90
C ASN A 242 10.84 36.18 24.79
N VAL A 243 11.21 36.33 23.51
CA VAL A 243 10.44 35.86 22.35
C VAL A 243 11.13 34.64 21.76
N HIS A 244 10.38 33.54 21.64
CA HIS A 244 10.88 32.23 21.25
C HIS A 244 10.22 31.76 19.96
N TYR A 245 11.01 31.62 18.88
CA TYR A 245 10.57 31.05 17.61
C TYR A 245 10.98 29.58 17.54
N LEU A 246 10.01 28.67 17.56
CA LEU A 246 10.30 27.22 17.64
C LEU A 246 10.17 26.48 16.30
N GLY A 247 9.93 27.23 15.21
CA GLY A 247 9.79 26.68 13.87
C GLY A 247 8.57 25.77 13.70
N GLN A 248 8.48 25.13 12.54
CA GLN A 248 7.42 24.17 12.23
C GLN A 248 7.51 22.95 13.15
N GLN A 249 6.38 22.53 13.71
CA GLN A 249 6.28 21.37 14.59
C GLN A 249 5.21 20.40 14.07
N PRO A 250 5.39 19.08 14.26
CA PRO A 250 4.38 18.09 13.91
C PRO A 250 3.05 18.34 14.63
N TYR A 251 1.92 18.18 13.91
CA TYR A 251 0.58 18.39 14.47
C TYR A 251 0.32 17.58 15.76
N ARG A 252 0.85 16.36 15.81
CA ARG A 252 0.73 15.44 16.96
C ARG A 252 1.37 15.99 18.25
N GLU A 253 2.29 16.95 18.14
CA GLU A 253 3.04 17.52 19.27
C GLU A 253 2.40 18.79 19.83
N LEU A 254 1.50 19.45 19.09
CA LEU A 254 0.85 20.70 19.50
C LEU A 254 0.16 20.66 20.88
N PRO A 255 -0.50 19.57 21.31
CA PRO A 255 -1.06 19.49 22.67
C PRO A 255 0.00 19.62 23.77
N GLN A 256 1.25 19.22 23.51
CA GLN A 256 2.35 19.33 24.48
C GLN A 256 2.81 20.78 24.69
N PHE A 257 2.64 21.64 23.68
CA PHE A 257 2.87 23.07 23.79
C PHE A 257 1.77 23.69 24.67
N LEU A 258 0.50 23.38 24.37
CA LEU A 258 -0.65 23.84 25.16
C LEU A 258 -0.57 23.41 26.64
N ALA A 259 -0.20 22.16 26.92
CA ALA A 259 -0.03 21.65 28.28
C ALA A 259 0.89 22.53 29.14
N SER A 260 1.86 23.16 28.50
CA SER A 260 2.88 23.96 29.16
C SER A 260 2.60 25.47 29.23
N TRP A 261 1.64 25.97 28.44
CA TRP A 261 1.29 27.39 28.37
C TRP A 261 0.37 27.83 29.51
N ASP A 262 0.46 29.11 29.85
CA ASP A 262 -0.37 29.78 30.84
C ASP A 262 -1.51 30.57 30.16
N ALA A 263 -1.28 31.12 28.97
CA ALA A 263 -2.31 31.74 28.15
C ALA A 263 -2.04 31.54 26.65
N CYS A 264 -3.10 31.53 25.85
CA CYS A 264 -3.03 31.40 24.40
C CYS A 264 -3.31 32.73 23.71
N LEU A 265 -2.50 33.05 22.70
CA LEU A 265 -2.57 34.28 21.93
C LEU A 265 -3.16 34.01 20.55
N LEU A 266 -3.97 34.95 20.07
CA LEU A 266 -4.37 35.10 18.67
C LEU A 266 -4.00 36.53 18.22
N PRO A 267 -2.70 36.81 18.03
CA PRO A 267 -2.16 38.16 17.81
C PRO A 267 -2.24 38.53 16.32
N PHE A 268 -3.44 38.51 15.75
CA PHE A 268 -3.62 38.76 14.33
C PHE A 268 -3.58 40.26 14.02
N ALA A 269 -2.80 40.64 13.01
CA ALA A 269 -2.79 41.99 12.45
C ALA A 269 -4.16 42.27 11.83
N LEU A 270 -4.72 43.47 12.04
CA LEU A 270 -6.00 43.86 11.45
C LEU A 270 -5.78 44.45 10.05
N ASN A 271 -5.72 43.58 9.04
CA ASN A 271 -5.48 43.95 7.64
C ASN A 271 -6.40 43.16 6.69
N GLU A 272 -6.25 43.35 5.38
CA GLU A 272 -7.13 42.70 4.40
C GLU A 272 -7.08 41.16 4.49
N SER A 273 -5.92 40.57 4.78
CA SER A 273 -5.74 39.11 4.85
C SER A 273 -6.38 38.45 6.07
N THR A 274 -6.66 39.21 7.13
CA THR A 274 -7.31 38.72 8.36
C THR A 274 -8.78 39.11 8.47
N ARG A 275 -9.30 39.87 7.50
CA ARG A 275 -10.68 40.37 7.52
C ARG A 275 -11.74 39.26 7.59
N PHE A 276 -11.44 38.10 7.03
CA PHE A 276 -12.38 36.98 6.87
C PHE A 276 -11.88 35.66 7.48
N ILE A 277 -10.92 35.72 8.41
CA ILE A 277 -10.36 34.50 9.01
C ILE A 277 -11.27 33.95 10.12
N SER A 278 -11.39 32.62 10.15
CA SER A 278 -12.03 31.89 11.25
C SER A 278 -11.02 30.90 11.85
N PRO A 279 -10.20 31.32 12.84
CA PRO A 279 -9.02 30.57 13.25
C PRO A 279 -9.39 29.32 14.06
N THR A 280 -9.03 28.14 13.53
CA THR A 280 -9.25 26.83 14.20
C THR A 280 -8.65 26.77 15.61
N LYS A 281 -7.52 27.46 15.80
CA LYS A 281 -6.75 27.57 17.05
C LYS A 281 -7.62 27.97 18.23
N THR A 282 -8.65 28.79 18.00
CA THR A 282 -9.59 29.21 19.04
C THR A 282 -10.23 28.00 19.73
N LEU A 283 -10.76 27.05 18.94
CA LEU A 283 -11.39 25.84 19.48
C LEU A 283 -10.37 24.87 20.07
N GLU A 284 -9.19 24.77 19.45
CA GLU A 284 -8.08 23.94 19.92
C GLU A 284 -7.62 24.39 21.33
N TYR A 285 -7.54 25.70 21.57
CA TYR A 285 -7.22 26.28 22.88
C TYR A 285 -8.35 26.10 23.91
N MET A 286 -9.62 26.13 23.46
CA MET A 286 -10.77 25.85 24.32
C MET A 286 -10.77 24.42 24.84
N VAL A 287 -10.42 23.44 24.00
CA VAL A 287 -10.27 22.04 24.42
C VAL A 287 -9.17 21.89 25.47
N ALA A 288 -8.09 22.66 25.36
CA ALA A 288 -7.01 22.69 26.35
C ALA A 288 -7.34 23.51 27.63
N GLU A 289 -8.54 24.09 27.71
CA GLU A 289 -9.05 24.86 28.85
C GLU A 289 -8.20 26.10 29.21
N LEU A 290 -7.47 26.63 28.24
CA LEU A 290 -6.57 27.77 28.43
C LEU A 290 -7.28 29.11 28.19
N PRO A 291 -6.93 30.18 28.93
CA PRO A 291 -7.45 31.52 28.61
C PRO A 291 -6.92 31.96 27.25
N ILE A 292 -7.81 32.54 26.44
CA ILE A 292 -7.54 32.95 25.05
C ILE A 292 -7.65 34.46 24.94
N ILE A 293 -6.62 35.10 24.39
CA ILE A 293 -6.60 36.53 24.11
C ILE A 293 -6.47 36.72 22.61
N SER A 294 -7.42 37.43 22.02
CA SER A 294 -7.47 37.69 20.57
C SER A 294 -7.51 39.18 20.27
N THR A 295 -6.88 39.56 19.16
CA THR A 295 -7.23 40.82 18.51
C THR A 295 -8.66 40.75 17.99
N ASN A 296 -9.22 41.90 17.59
CA ASN A 296 -10.62 42.05 17.20
C ASN A 296 -10.96 41.42 15.83
N ILE A 297 -10.81 40.10 15.72
CA ILE A 297 -11.18 39.30 14.55
C ILE A 297 -12.68 39.03 14.56
N THR A 298 -13.38 39.45 13.50
CA THR A 298 -14.85 39.43 13.41
C THR A 298 -15.45 38.08 13.77
N ASP A 299 -14.97 36.99 13.18
CA ASP A 299 -15.53 35.65 13.43
C ASP A 299 -15.22 35.14 14.84
N VAL A 300 -14.08 35.54 15.44
CA VAL A 300 -13.77 35.20 16.84
C VAL A 300 -14.73 35.90 17.78
N VAL A 301 -15.02 37.18 17.54
CA VAL A 301 -15.99 37.93 18.35
C VAL A 301 -17.39 37.34 18.22
N GLU A 302 -17.85 37.10 17.00
CA GLU A 302 -19.20 36.63 16.71
C GLU A 302 -19.45 35.21 17.26
N LEU A 303 -18.50 34.30 17.06
CA LEU A 303 -18.68 32.90 17.43
C LEU A 303 -18.26 32.59 18.86
N TYR A 304 -17.25 33.29 19.38
CA TYR A 304 -16.51 32.87 20.57
C TYR A 304 -16.29 33.98 21.61
N GLY A 305 -16.84 35.19 21.39
CA GLY A 305 -16.60 36.37 22.23
C GLY A 305 -17.03 36.22 23.69
N SER A 306 -17.89 35.25 24.03
CA SER A 306 -18.26 34.94 25.41
C SER A 306 -17.16 34.20 26.18
N ALA A 307 -16.28 33.48 25.49
CA ALA A 307 -15.23 32.64 26.08
C ALA A 307 -13.80 33.14 25.77
N VAL A 308 -13.66 34.14 24.90
CA VAL A 308 -12.39 34.72 24.45
C VAL A 308 -12.29 36.17 24.89
N SER A 309 -11.16 36.57 25.47
CA SER A 309 -10.89 37.99 25.75
C SER A 309 -10.47 38.69 24.45
N VAL A 310 -11.27 39.63 23.99
CA VAL A 310 -11.02 40.39 22.77
C VAL A 310 -10.49 41.78 23.12
N ALA A 311 -9.41 42.19 22.46
CA ALA A 311 -8.83 43.52 22.61
C ALA A 311 -8.72 44.23 21.25
N ALA A 312 -9.04 45.53 21.23
CA ALA A 312 -8.96 46.35 20.02
C ALA A 312 -7.62 47.09 19.92
N ARG A 313 -6.96 47.35 21.05
CA ARG A 313 -5.68 48.07 21.13
C ARG A 313 -4.61 47.27 21.88
N THR A 314 -3.35 47.60 21.65
CA THR A 314 -2.19 46.92 22.26
C THR A 314 -2.27 46.94 23.79
N GLU A 315 -2.60 48.08 24.39
CA GLU A 315 -2.67 48.25 25.85
C GLU A 315 -3.78 47.38 26.45
N GLU A 316 -4.91 47.26 25.74
CA GLU A 316 -6.03 46.40 26.13
C GLU A 316 -5.66 44.92 26.03
N PHE A 317 -4.87 44.55 25.02
CA PHE A 317 -4.39 43.20 24.81
C PHE A 317 -3.43 42.77 25.93
N ILE A 318 -2.46 43.63 26.27
CA ILE A 318 -1.56 43.43 27.42
C ILE A 318 -2.38 43.30 28.71
N SER A 319 -3.32 44.22 28.95
CA SER A 319 -4.20 44.17 30.13
C SER A 319 -5.05 42.89 30.19
N ALA A 320 -5.47 42.36 29.04
CA ALA A 320 -6.19 41.09 28.95
C ALA A 320 -5.28 39.90 29.30
N CYS A 321 -4.04 39.88 28.83
CA CYS A 321 -3.04 38.89 29.23
C CYS A 321 -2.78 38.93 30.74
N GLU A 322 -2.61 40.12 31.33
CA GLU A 322 -2.40 40.24 32.77
C GLU A 322 -3.60 39.73 33.59
N ARG A 323 -4.84 39.97 33.11
CA ARG A 323 -6.05 39.42 33.74
C ARG A 323 -6.10 37.91 33.62
N ALA A 324 -5.77 37.36 32.45
CA ALA A 324 -5.73 35.91 32.23
C ALA A 324 -4.73 35.20 33.16
N LEU A 325 -3.56 35.79 33.38
CA LEU A 325 -2.54 35.23 34.29
C LEU A 325 -2.92 35.36 35.78
N ARG A 326 -3.82 36.29 36.12
CA ARG A 326 -4.33 36.53 37.49
C ARG A 326 -5.73 35.95 37.72
N GLU A 327 -6.23 35.14 36.79
CA GLU A 327 -7.58 34.58 36.82
C GLU A 327 -7.84 33.79 38.12
N THR A 328 -8.95 34.10 38.80
CA THR A 328 -9.34 33.38 40.02
C THR A 328 -9.89 31.98 39.67
N PRO A 329 -9.86 31.01 40.61
CA PRO A 329 -10.42 29.68 40.35
C PRO A 329 -11.91 29.69 39.92
N ARG A 330 -12.68 30.68 40.40
CA ARG A 330 -14.08 30.84 40.01
C ARG A 330 -14.22 31.32 38.56
N GLU A 331 -13.50 32.37 38.19
CA GLU A 331 -13.50 32.88 36.80
C GLU A 331 -13.02 31.80 35.82
N ARG A 332 -11.98 31.05 36.21
CA ARG A 332 -11.49 29.90 35.44
C ARG A 332 -12.57 28.84 35.23
N ALA A 333 -13.26 28.44 36.30
CA ALA A 333 -14.33 27.45 36.20
C ALA A 333 -15.49 27.95 35.32
N ASP A 334 -15.84 29.23 35.41
CA ASP A 334 -16.91 29.84 34.61
C ASP A 334 -16.53 29.87 33.12
N ARG A 335 -15.29 30.26 32.79
CA ARG A 335 -14.73 30.24 31.43
C ARG A 335 -14.71 28.82 30.85
N ILE A 336 -14.23 27.83 31.60
CA ILE A 336 -14.19 26.44 31.15
C ILE A 336 -15.59 25.92 30.81
N ARG A 337 -16.61 26.22 31.63
CA ARG A 337 -17.99 25.84 31.33
C ARG A 337 -18.48 26.44 30.01
N MET A 338 -18.15 27.70 29.73
CA MET A 338 -18.48 28.34 28.45
C MET A 338 -17.75 27.68 27.27
N MET A 339 -16.45 27.39 27.43
CA MET A 339 -15.64 26.72 26.41
C MET A 339 -16.18 25.34 26.05
N HIS A 340 -16.52 24.52 27.05
CA HIS A 340 -17.11 23.19 26.83
C HIS A 340 -18.46 23.28 26.11
N ALA A 341 -19.30 24.26 26.46
CA ALA A 341 -20.57 24.47 25.77
C ALA A 341 -20.36 24.78 24.28
N ILE A 342 -19.37 25.61 23.93
CA ILE A 342 -19.03 25.92 22.54
C ILE A 342 -18.46 24.69 21.82
N VAL A 343 -17.45 24.04 22.38
CA VAL A 343 -16.75 22.90 21.74
C VAL A 343 -17.68 21.69 21.56
N SER A 344 -18.61 21.46 22.49
CA SER A 344 -19.56 20.34 22.39
C SER A 344 -20.48 20.38 21.15
N SER A 345 -20.56 21.54 20.49
CA SER A 345 -21.46 21.77 19.36
C SER A 345 -20.89 21.35 17.99
N GLY A 346 -19.62 20.94 17.89
CA GLY A 346 -19.04 20.58 16.59
C GLY A 346 -17.75 19.76 16.65
N SER A 347 -17.57 18.92 15.63
CA SER A 347 -16.35 18.15 15.36
C SER A 347 -16.09 18.11 13.86
N TRP A 348 -14.85 17.78 13.47
CA TRP A 348 -14.51 17.61 12.05
C TRP A 348 -15.34 16.50 11.38
N GLU A 349 -15.66 15.43 12.12
CA GLU A 349 -16.54 14.35 11.67
C GLU A 349 -17.96 14.86 11.37
N ILE A 350 -18.57 15.64 12.27
CA ILE A 350 -19.91 16.22 12.07
C ILE A 350 -19.91 17.15 10.85
N THR A 351 -18.87 17.98 10.72
CA THR A 351 -18.74 18.90 9.58
C THR A 351 -18.59 18.14 8.27
N ALA A 352 -17.73 17.12 8.21
CA ALA A 352 -17.54 16.28 7.04
C ALA A 352 -18.81 15.49 6.68
N ALA A 353 -19.53 14.95 7.67
CA ALA A 353 -20.80 14.25 7.44
C ALA A 353 -21.88 15.17 6.84
N ARG A 354 -21.95 16.42 7.28
CA ARG A 354 -22.85 17.43 6.69
C ARG A 354 -22.45 17.79 5.27
N MET A 355 -21.15 17.97 5.00
CA MET A 355 -20.66 18.19 3.64
C MET A 355 -20.97 16.99 2.75
N HIS A 356 -20.70 15.76 3.19
CA HIS A 356 -21.02 14.53 2.47
C HIS A 356 -22.50 14.45 2.08
N ARG A 357 -23.41 14.79 3.01
CA ARG A 357 -24.84 14.85 2.70
C ARG A 357 -25.14 15.79 1.54
N LEU A 358 -24.60 17.01 1.57
CA LEU A 358 -24.77 17.98 0.49
C LEU A 358 -24.20 17.48 -0.85
N LEU A 359 -23.05 16.81 -0.84
CA LEU A 359 -22.46 16.20 -2.04
C LEU A 359 -23.37 15.09 -2.60
N SER A 360 -23.98 14.28 -1.73
CA SER A 360 -24.83 13.16 -2.12
C SER A 360 -26.21 13.58 -2.65
N GLU A 361 -26.73 14.71 -2.16
CA GLU A 361 -28.04 15.27 -2.55
C GLU A 361 -27.94 16.16 -3.79
N ALA A 362 -26.73 16.60 -4.16
CA ALA A 362 -26.52 17.46 -5.32
C ALA A 362 -26.78 16.73 -6.64
N SER A 363 -27.49 17.41 -7.53
CA SER A 363 -27.71 16.92 -8.89
C SER A 363 -26.41 16.99 -9.70
N PRO A 364 -26.17 16.02 -10.61
CA PRO A 364 -25.01 16.06 -11.49
C PRO A 364 -24.98 17.35 -12.32
N ASN A 365 -23.77 17.85 -12.56
CA ASN A 365 -23.53 18.99 -13.42
C ASN A 365 -24.16 18.77 -14.82
N PRO A 366 -24.86 19.75 -15.41
CA PRO A 366 -25.43 19.62 -16.75
C PRO A 366 -24.41 19.23 -17.83
N GLY A 367 -23.17 19.72 -17.72
CA GLY A 367 -22.08 19.35 -18.62
C GLY A 367 -21.61 17.90 -18.45
N PHE A 368 -21.72 17.35 -17.24
CA PHE A 368 -21.51 15.93 -16.98
C PHE A 368 -22.63 15.10 -17.63
N MET A 369 -23.89 15.53 -17.52
CA MET A 369 -25.01 14.87 -18.19
C MET A 369 -24.89 14.91 -19.72
N GLU A 370 -24.42 16.01 -20.31
CA GLU A 370 -24.14 16.08 -21.76
C GLU A 370 -22.95 15.22 -22.19
N TYR A 371 -21.96 15.02 -21.31
CA TYR A 371 -20.83 14.11 -21.52
C TYR A 371 -21.23 12.63 -21.36
N PHE A 372 -22.21 12.33 -20.48
CA PHE A 372 -22.68 10.98 -20.14
C PHE A 372 -24.03 10.56 -20.75
N GLN A 373 -24.66 11.38 -21.60
CA GLN A 373 -25.90 10.98 -22.30
C GLN A 373 -25.61 9.89 -23.34
N PRO A 374 -26.37 8.77 -23.35
CA PRO A 374 -26.26 7.77 -24.41
C PRO A 374 -27.08 8.23 -25.62
N VAL A 375 -26.47 8.90 -26.61
CA VAL A 375 -27.19 9.27 -27.84
C VAL A 375 -26.33 9.09 -29.09
N GLU A 376 -26.80 8.15 -29.91
CA GLU A 376 -26.57 8.01 -31.34
C GLU A 376 -26.57 9.39 -32.06
N ARG A 377 -25.59 9.64 -32.93
CA ARG A 377 -25.38 10.89 -33.72
C ARG A 377 -24.81 12.10 -32.94
N ARG A 378 -23.49 12.12 -32.81
CA ARG A 378 -22.69 13.34 -33.01
C ARG A 378 -21.55 13.04 -33.98
N GLU A 379 -21.88 13.05 -35.27
CA GLU A 379 -20.90 13.42 -36.31
C GLU A 379 -20.60 14.92 -36.18
N ALA A 380 -19.32 15.27 -36.37
CA ALA A 380 -18.79 16.61 -36.60
C ALA A 380 -18.85 17.61 -35.44
N LEU A 381 -17.73 17.77 -34.72
CA LEU A 381 -17.04 19.06 -34.46
C LEU A 381 -15.76 18.83 -33.62
N TYR A 382 -14.81 18.07 -34.18
CA TYR A 382 -13.39 18.19 -33.82
C TYR A 382 -12.57 18.10 -35.11
N PRO A 383 -11.83 19.15 -35.49
CA PRO A 383 -10.97 19.12 -36.66
C PRO A 383 -9.66 18.44 -36.28
N ASN A 384 -9.63 17.12 -36.35
CA ASN A 384 -8.68 16.40 -37.21
C ASN A 384 -8.86 14.89 -37.00
N LYS A 385 -9.19 14.23 -38.12
CA LYS A 385 -8.98 12.81 -38.33
C LYS A 385 -7.56 12.43 -37.92
N ALA A 386 -7.45 11.72 -36.80
CA ALA A 386 -6.59 10.55 -36.71
C ALA A 386 -7.49 9.36 -36.35
N ASN A 387 -8.12 8.83 -37.39
CA ASN A 387 -8.49 7.42 -37.54
C ASN A 387 -9.26 6.73 -36.41
N ALA A 388 -10.59 6.72 -36.56
CA ALA A 388 -11.43 5.53 -36.31
C ALA A 388 -11.14 4.39 -37.32
N SER A 389 -9.87 4.23 -37.73
CA SER A 389 -9.40 3.23 -38.68
C SER A 389 -8.15 2.50 -38.22
N ASN A 390 -7.82 2.54 -36.93
CA ASN A 390 -6.74 1.73 -36.35
C ASN A 390 -7.26 0.82 -35.23
N VAL A 391 -8.38 0.12 -35.43
CA VAL A 391 -8.51 -1.20 -34.77
C VAL A 391 -7.48 -2.06 -35.46
N SER A 392 -6.30 -2.20 -34.86
CA SER A 392 -5.32 -3.17 -35.34
C SER A 392 -5.81 -4.54 -34.92
N ASP A 393 -6.17 -5.35 -35.90
CA ASP A 393 -6.57 -6.73 -35.68
C ASP A 393 -5.32 -7.56 -35.33
N PHE A 394 -5.39 -8.23 -34.19
CA PHE A 394 -4.42 -9.24 -33.78
C PHE A 394 -5.16 -10.56 -33.60
N ASP A 395 -4.64 -11.64 -34.20
CA ASP A 395 -5.20 -12.99 -34.05
C ASP A 395 -5.26 -13.38 -32.56
N CYS A 396 -4.24 -12.95 -31.78
CA CYS A 396 -4.16 -13.22 -30.36
C CYS A 396 -3.70 -12.00 -29.58
N ILE A 397 -4.44 -11.68 -28.52
CA ILE A 397 -4.00 -10.73 -27.49
C ILE A 397 -3.64 -11.52 -26.23
N ILE A 398 -2.53 -11.15 -25.58
CA ILE A 398 -2.10 -11.68 -24.29
C ILE A 398 -2.12 -10.55 -23.26
N LEU A 399 -2.78 -10.78 -22.13
CA LEU A 399 -2.86 -9.84 -21.02
C LEU A 399 -1.84 -10.20 -19.94
N GLY A 400 -0.85 -9.33 -19.75
CA GLY A 400 0.23 -9.43 -18.77
C GLY A 400 1.53 -9.98 -19.37
N ALA A 401 2.66 -9.30 -19.12
CA ALA A 401 4.01 -9.71 -19.51
C ALA A 401 4.79 -10.32 -18.35
N GLY A 402 4.12 -11.09 -17.48
CA GLY A 402 4.79 -11.97 -16.52
C GLY A 402 5.43 -13.20 -17.17
N PRO A 403 6.03 -14.10 -16.38
CA PRO A 403 6.65 -15.35 -16.88
C PRO A 403 5.75 -16.14 -17.85
N THR A 404 4.46 -16.25 -17.52
CA THR A 404 3.47 -16.94 -18.35
C THR A 404 3.23 -16.23 -19.67
N GLY A 405 2.99 -14.91 -19.65
CA GLY A 405 2.67 -14.15 -20.86
C GLY A 405 3.86 -14.03 -21.79
N LEU A 406 5.06 -13.84 -21.25
CA LEU A 406 6.32 -13.86 -22.02
C LEU A 406 6.54 -15.22 -22.68
N SER A 407 6.31 -16.31 -21.96
CA SER A 407 6.39 -17.66 -22.54
C SER A 407 5.34 -17.89 -23.64
N ALA A 408 4.09 -17.44 -23.43
CA ALA A 408 3.06 -17.52 -24.47
C ALA A 408 3.46 -16.73 -25.72
N ALA A 409 3.90 -15.48 -25.57
CA ALA A 409 4.35 -14.63 -26.68
C ALA A 409 5.58 -15.19 -27.40
N TYR A 410 6.49 -15.84 -26.69
CA TYR A 410 7.66 -16.53 -27.25
C TYR A 410 7.25 -17.67 -28.20
N HIS A 411 6.16 -18.38 -27.89
CA HIS A 411 5.66 -19.48 -28.72
C HIS A 411 4.74 -19.03 -29.85
N LEU A 412 4.24 -17.79 -29.83
CA LEU A 412 3.30 -17.28 -30.83
C LEU A 412 3.98 -16.47 -31.96
N GLY A 413 3.16 -16.05 -32.93
CA GLY A 413 3.61 -15.44 -34.18
C GLY A 413 3.64 -13.90 -34.16
N LYS A 414 3.78 -13.31 -35.35
CA LYS A 414 3.82 -11.84 -35.53
C LYS A 414 2.47 -11.17 -35.31
N SER A 415 1.37 -11.90 -35.44
CA SER A 415 -0.01 -11.44 -35.23
C SER A 415 -0.43 -11.43 -33.76
N THR A 416 0.52 -11.47 -32.82
CA THR A 416 0.26 -11.47 -31.38
C THR A 416 0.60 -10.12 -30.77
N LEU A 417 -0.28 -9.64 -29.88
CA LEU A 417 -0.08 -8.45 -29.05
C LEU A 417 0.01 -8.84 -27.58
N LEU A 418 1.14 -8.56 -26.93
CA LEU A 418 1.34 -8.70 -25.49
C LEU A 418 1.17 -7.33 -24.83
N LEU A 419 0.21 -7.20 -23.92
CA LEU A 419 -0.09 -5.97 -23.19
C LEU A 419 0.39 -6.06 -21.74
N GLU A 420 1.13 -5.07 -21.25
CA GLU A 420 1.62 -4.99 -19.87
C GLU A 420 1.40 -3.60 -19.29
N LYS A 421 0.74 -3.53 -18.13
CA LYS A 421 0.46 -2.26 -17.45
C LYS A 421 1.71 -1.57 -16.92
N ASN A 422 2.75 -2.33 -16.62
CA ASN A 422 3.98 -1.82 -16.05
C ASN A 422 4.95 -1.29 -17.12
N PRO A 423 5.93 -0.45 -16.74
CA PRO A 423 6.97 0.04 -17.66
C PRO A 423 8.00 -1.02 -18.05
N THR A 424 7.99 -2.19 -17.42
CA THR A 424 8.92 -3.30 -17.68
C THR A 424 8.19 -4.64 -17.62
N VAL A 425 8.66 -5.61 -18.42
CA VAL A 425 8.16 -7.00 -18.37
C VAL A 425 8.66 -7.73 -17.13
N GLY A 426 7.99 -8.82 -16.77
CA GLY A 426 8.43 -9.76 -15.75
C GLY A 426 7.43 -10.01 -14.62
N GLY A 427 6.36 -9.22 -14.52
CA GLY A 427 5.33 -9.41 -13.49
C GLY A 427 5.93 -9.35 -12.08
N TRP A 428 5.74 -10.39 -11.27
CA TRP A 428 6.37 -10.51 -9.95
C TRP A 428 7.79 -11.07 -9.97
N CYS A 429 8.29 -11.53 -11.12
CA CYS A 429 9.66 -11.98 -11.32
C CYS A 429 10.59 -10.83 -11.78
N ARG A 430 10.22 -9.58 -11.46
CA ARG A 430 11.02 -8.39 -11.71
C ARG A 430 12.02 -8.15 -10.59
N SER A 431 13.00 -7.33 -10.91
CA SER A 431 14.04 -6.86 -10.01
C SER A 431 14.13 -5.35 -10.06
N ILE A 432 14.54 -4.75 -8.95
CA ILE A 432 14.82 -3.33 -8.80
C ILE A 432 16.30 -3.14 -8.50
N GLU A 433 16.85 -2.01 -8.93
CA GLU A 433 18.19 -1.57 -8.57
C GLU A 433 18.09 -0.32 -7.69
N ASP A 434 18.75 -0.34 -6.53
CA ASP A 434 18.76 0.77 -5.57
C ASP A 434 20.17 0.91 -4.99
N LYS A 435 20.85 2.03 -5.27
CA LYS A 435 22.21 2.33 -4.80
C LYS A 435 23.21 1.18 -5.05
N GLY A 436 23.12 0.53 -6.21
CA GLY A 436 23.99 -0.58 -6.62
C GLY A 436 23.59 -1.94 -6.06
N PHE A 437 22.55 -2.03 -5.21
CA PHE A 437 21.95 -3.29 -4.81
C PHE A 437 20.89 -3.71 -5.81
N THR A 438 20.86 -4.99 -6.17
CA THR A 438 19.75 -5.59 -6.93
C THR A 438 18.85 -6.37 -5.97
N PHE A 439 17.56 -6.04 -5.93
CA PHE A 439 16.55 -6.77 -5.16
C PHE A 439 15.47 -7.33 -6.09
N ASP A 440 15.07 -8.58 -5.89
CA ASP A 440 13.88 -9.09 -6.56
C ASP A 440 12.61 -8.61 -5.84
N HIS A 441 11.46 -8.60 -6.52
CA HIS A 441 10.18 -8.24 -5.89
C HIS A 441 9.78 -9.20 -4.75
N ALA A 442 10.40 -10.39 -4.67
CA ALA A 442 10.41 -11.34 -3.56
C ALA A 442 11.57 -12.34 -3.81
N GLY A 443 11.85 -13.27 -2.88
CA GLY A 443 12.90 -14.27 -3.12
C GLY A 443 12.56 -15.22 -4.29
N HIS A 444 13.38 -15.21 -5.35
CA HIS A 444 13.23 -16.08 -6.52
C HIS A 444 14.47 -16.95 -6.75
N ILE A 445 14.24 -18.18 -7.20
CA ILE A 445 15.29 -19.12 -7.59
C ILE A 445 14.88 -19.90 -8.85
N MET A 446 15.87 -20.38 -9.60
CA MET A 446 15.67 -21.24 -10.75
C MET A 446 15.85 -22.70 -10.33
N PHE A 447 14.79 -23.49 -10.48
CA PHE A 447 14.86 -24.94 -10.34
C PHE A 447 13.78 -25.57 -11.20
N SER A 448 14.12 -26.65 -11.91
CA SER A 448 13.14 -27.44 -12.64
C SER A 448 13.73 -28.80 -12.99
N ASN A 449 12.90 -29.84 -13.06
CA ASN A 449 13.26 -31.14 -13.61
C ASN A 449 12.73 -31.33 -15.05
N ASP A 450 12.11 -30.29 -15.61
CA ASP A 450 11.57 -30.32 -16.98
C ASP A 450 12.67 -29.93 -17.99
N ASP A 451 12.97 -30.84 -18.91
CA ASP A 451 14.03 -30.63 -19.92
C ASP A 451 13.80 -29.39 -20.78
N TYR A 452 12.53 -29.08 -21.11
CA TYR A 452 12.20 -27.89 -21.88
C TYR A 452 12.52 -26.61 -21.10
N VAL A 453 12.25 -26.58 -19.79
CA VAL A 453 12.57 -25.42 -18.95
C VAL A 453 14.09 -25.26 -18.80
N GLN A 454 14.84 -26.35 -18.67
CA GLN A 454 16.30 -26.32 -18.60
C GLN A 454 16.93 -25.77 -19.89
N GLU A 455 16.46 -26.20 -21.05
CA GLU A 455 16.89 -25.63 -22.33
C GLU A 455 16.46 -24.17 -22.49
N LEU A 456 15.29 -23.81 -21.99
CA LEU A 456 14.83 -22.42 -21.98
C LEU A 456 15.74 -21.53 -21.12
N TYR A 457 16.18 -21.98 -19.94
CA TYR A 457 17.14 -21.23 -19.13
C TYR A 457 18.44 -20.95 -19.88
N LYS A 458 19.02 -21.97 -20.53
CA LYS A 458 20.22 -21.81 -21.37
C LYS A 458 19.98 -20.81 -22.50
N LYS A 459 18.81 -20.86 -23.13
CA LYS A 459 18.44 -19.98 -24.24
C LYS A 459 18.32 -18.51 -23.81
N LEU A 460 17.67 -18.25 -22.68
CA LEU A 460 17.36 -16.90 -22.20
C LEU A 460 18.54 -16.21 -21.52
N LEU A 461 19.38 -16.97 -20.81
CA LEU A 461 20.47 -16.41 -20.00
C LEU A 461 21.85 -16.63 -20.63
N GLY A 462 22.03 -17.65 -21.47
CA GLY A 462 23.36 -18.05 -21.94
C GLY A 462 24.30 -18.32 -20.77
N GLU A 463 25.43 -17.63 -20.75
CA GLU A 463 26.43 -17.70 -19.66
C GLU A 463 26.06 -16.87 -18.42
N ASN A 464 24.97 -16.10 -18.44
CA ASN A 464 24.53 -15.27 -17.30
C ASN A 464 23.81 -16.08 -16.22
N VAL A 465 24.41 -17.17 -15.76
CA VAL A 465 23.82 -18.08 -14.78
C VAL A 465 24.81 -18.43 -13.67
N HIS A 466 24.32 -18.42 -12.45
CA HIS A 466 25.03 -18.82 -11.25
C HIS A 466 24.31 -20.00 -10.62
N TRP A 467 24.95 -21.18 -10.64
CA TRP A 467 24.39 -22.39 -10.07
C TRP A 467 25.08 -22.75 -8.76
N GLN A 468 24.30 -23.01 -7.72
CA GLN A 468 24.85 -23.24 -6.38
C GLN A 468 24.00 -24.18 -5.52
N ASN A 469 24.62 -24.71 -4.48
CA ASN A 469 23.95 -25.58 -3.52
C ASN A 469 23.10 -24.76 -2.54
N ARG A 470 21.91 -25.26 -2.28
CA ARG A 470 20.90 -24.61 -1.44
C ARG A 470 21.33 -24.58 0.03
N GLU A 471 21.20 -23.40 0.63
CA GLU A 471 21.43 -23.18 2.07
C GLU A 471 20.18 -22.52 2.67
N ALA A 472 19.17 -23.35 2.91
CA ALA A 472 17.87 -22.96 3.46
C ALA A 472 17.76 -23.38 4.92
N TRP A 473 17.28 -22.47 5.78
CA TRP A 473 17.30 -22.64 7.22
C TRP A 473 15.98 -22.20 7.88
N VAL A 474 15.78 -22.61 9.12
CA VAL A 474 14.71 -22.17 10.00
C VAL A 474 15.35 -21.56 11.24
N TYR A 475 14.89 -20.39 11.67
CA TYR A 475 15.29 -19.77 12.92
C TYR A 475 14.15 -19.89 13.93
N SER A 476 14.36 -20.68 14.98
CA SER A 476 13.36 -20.93 16.02
C SER A 476 14.07 -21.21 17.33
N LYS A 477 13.55 -20.71 18.45
CA LYS A 477 14.17 -20.88 19.78
C LYS A 477 15.63 -20.40 19.81
N GLU A 478 15.87 -19.27 19.14
CA GLU A 478 17.20 -18.62 19.06
C GLU A 478 18.31 -19.48 18.43
N VAL A 479 17.93 -20.54 17.71
CA VAL A 479 18.87 -21.41 16.99
C VAL A 479 18.50 -21.55 15.52
N TYR A 480 19.52 -21.80 14.70
CA TYR A 480 19.35 -22.12 13.28
C TYR A 480 19.35 -23.62 13.07
N THR A 481 18.28 -24.16 12.49
CA THR A 481 18.23 -25.53 11.99
C THR A 481 18.08 -25.57 10.48
N ARG A 482 18.59 -26.61 9.83
CA ARG A 482 18.47 -26.75 8.38
C ARG A 482 17.01 -26.98 7.98
N TYR A 483 16.64 -26.53 6.78
CA TYR A 483 15.38 -26.96 6.18
C TYR A 483 15.55 -28.35 5.55
N PRO A 484 14.60 -29.29 5.74
CA PRO A 484 13.30 -29.10 6.40
C PRO A 484 13.31 -29.32 7.93
N PHE A 485 12.56 -28.49 8.67
CA PHE A 485 12.52 -28.51 10.14
C PHE A 485 12.25 -29.91 10.72
N GLN A 486 11.30 -30.62 10.13
CA GLN A 486 10.87 -31.95 10.57
C GLN A 486 11.99 -32.98 10.55
N GLY A 487 12.97 -32.87 9.64
CA GLY A 487 14.10 -33.79 9.54
C GLY A 487 15.40 -33.24 10.12
N ALA A 488 15.39 -32.06 10.75
CA ALA A 488 16.59 -31.36 11.19
C ALA A 488 16.39 -30.75 12.59
N LEU A 489 16.13 -31.61 13.57
CA LEU A 489 15.83 -31.20 14.95
C LEU A 489 17.09 -30.97 15.81
N TYR A 490 18.25 -31.42 15.34
CA TYR A 490 19.52 -31.30 16.04
C TYR A 490 19.85 -29.83 16.35
N GLY A 491 20.26 -29.57 17.60
CA GLY A 491 20.58 -28.23 18.10
C GLY A 491 19.39 -27.47 18.72
N LEU A 492 18.14 -27.95 18.54
CA LEU A 492 17.00 -27.41 19.29
C LEU A 492 17.08 -27.74 20.78
N PRO A 493 16.39 -26.99 21.65
CA PRO A 493 16.32 -27.31 23.07
C PRO A 493 15.84 -28.76 23.30
N PRO A 494 16.45 -29.54 24.21
CA PRO A 494 16.13 -30.97 24.40
C PRO A 494 14.64 -31.24 24.65
N LYS A 495 13.94 -30.32 25.33
CA LYS A 495 12.49 -30.42 25.55
C LYS A 495 11.69 -30.32 24.25
N VAL A 496 12.10 -29.44 23.33
CA VAL A 496 11.48 -29.26 22.01
C VAL A 496 11.71 -30.49 21.15
N ILE A 497 12.94 -31.02 21.13
CA ILE A 497 13.27 -32.28 20.44
C ILE A 497 12.39 -33.41 20.95
N LYS A 498 12.31 -33.58 22.28
CA LYS A 498 11.46 -34.60 22.92
C LYS A 498 9.99 -34.46 22.51
N GLU A 499 9.44 -33.24 22.54
CA GLU A 499 8.05 -32.99 22.12
C GLU A 499 7.83 -33.36 20.63
N CYS A 500 8.78 -33.04 19.75
CA CYS A 500 8.73 -33.38 18.33
C CYS A 500 8.77 -34.90 18.10
N LEU A 501 9.73 -35.60 18.73
CA LEU A 501 9.87 -37.05 18.60
C LEU A 501 8.65 -37.81 19.14
N ILE A 502 8.20 -37.47 20.36
CA ILE A 502 7.01 -38.10 20.96
C ILE A 502 5.78 -37.84 20.08
N GLY A 503 5.59 -36.60 19.62
CA GLY A 503 4.46 -36.25 18.75
C GLY A 503 4.48 -37.03 17.43
N ALA A 504 5.65 -37.17 16.80
CA ALA A 504 5.80 -37.93 15.56
C ALA A 504 5.52 -39.43 15.75
N ILE A 505 5.95 -40.01 16.89
CA ILE A 505 5.65 -41.40 17.27
C ILE A 505 4.14 -41.56 17.51
N GLU A 506 3.53 -40.68 18.30
CA GLU A 506 2.11 -40.74 18.64
C GLU A 506 1.21 -40.61 17.40
N ALA A 507 1.59 -39.76 16.44
CA ALA A 507 0.86 -39.59 15.18
C ALA A 507 0.87 -40.85 14.31
N ARG A 508 1.94 -41.67 14.38
CA ARG A 508 2.10 -42.89 13.57
C ARG A 508 1.57 -44.15 14.24
N PHE A 509 1.72 -44.25 15.57
CA PHE A 509 1.48 -45.48 16.32
C PHE A 509 0.41 -45.36 17.41
N GLY A 510 -0.15 -44.17 17.64
CA GLY A 510 -1.09 -43.92 18.72
C GLY A 510 -0.41 -43.56 20.05
N ASN A 511 -1.21 -43.31 21.08
CA ASN A 511 -0.72 -42.71 22.33
C ASN A 511 0.26 -43.65 23.07
N VAL A 512 1.51 -43.20 23.21
CA VAL A 512 2.60 -43.96 23.85
C VAL A 512 2.31 -44.27 25.32
N LYS A 513 1.41 -43.51 25.98
CA LYS A 513 0.98 -43.77 27.37
C LYS A 513 -0.20 -44.75 27.49
N ALA A 514 -0.89 -45.07 26.40
CA ALA A 514 -2.07 -45.93 26.44
C ALA A 514 -1.70 -47.43 26.41
N GLU A 515 -0.54 -47.80 25.85
CA GLU A 515 -0.18 -49.22 25.65
C GLU A 515 0.57 -49.88 26.83
N THR A 516 1.00 -49.13 27.85
CA THR A 516 1.64 -49.73 29.04
C THR A 516 0.70 -50.50 29.98
N LYS A 517 -0.57 -50.74 29.60
CA LYS A 517 -1.52 -51.48 30.45
C LYS A 517 -1.86 -52.90 30.01
N ASN A 518 -1.44 -53.38 28.85
CA ASN A 518 -1.71 -54.77 28.46
C ASN A 518 -0.64 -55.31 27.50
N MET A 519 0.35 -56.04 28.02
CA MET A 519 0.67 -57.37 27.51
C MET A 519 1.59 -58.17 28.46
N PRO A 520 1.50 -59.52 28.48
CA PRO A 520 2.11 -60.41 29.46
C PRO A 520 3.55 -60.80 29.13
N SER A 521 4.21 -61.39 30.12
CA SER A 521 5.64 -61.71 30.19
C SER A 521 6.20 -62.57 29.04
N CYS A 522 7.32 -62.08 28.51
CA CYS A 522 8.55 -62.76 28.06
C CYS A 522 8.48 -64.27 27.73
N ALA A 523 8.83 -64.61 26.49
CA ALA A 523 9.54 -65.85 26.17
C ALA A 523 10.51 -65.64 25.00
N THR A 524 11.75 -66.04 25.28
CA THR A 524 12.95 -66.13 24.44
C THR A 524 12.79 -66.99 23.18
N THR A 525 13.45 -66.63 22.07
CA THR A 525 14.57 -67.41 21.46
C THR A 525 15.06 -66.77 20.17
N ALA A 526 16.39 -66.78 20.00
CA ALA A 526 17.12 -66.28 18.84
C ALA A 526 17.22 -67.35 17.73
N SER A 527 17.38 -66.92 16.47
CA SER A 527 18.49 -67.39 15.61
C SER A 527 18.61 -66.62 14.28
N PRO A 528 19.81 -66.56 13.67
CA PRO A 528 20.16 -65.67 12.56
C PRO A 528 20.47 -66.41 11.24
N ALA A 529 20.20 -65.77 10.09
CA ALA A 529 20.77 -66.06 8.76
C ALA A 529 20.25 -64.97 7.78
N GLY A 530 20.97 -64.42 6.80
CA GLY A 530 22.29 -64.68 6.25
C GLY A 530 22.34 -64.05 4.85
N ILE A 531 23.33 -63.19 4.61
CA ILE A 531 24.19 -63.01 3.41
C ILE A 531 23.56 -63.11 2.00
N GLY A 532 23.77 -62.06 1.17
CA GLY A 532 23.88 -62.22 -0.29
C GLY A 532 23.81 -60.94 -1.15
N ASN A 533 25.00 -60.44 -1.57
CA ASN A 533 25.39 -59.77 -2.84
C ASN A 533 24.35 -58.99 -3.68
N ASP A 534 24.56 -57.69 -3.98
CA ASP A 534 25.50 -57.09 -4.97
C ASP A 534 24.93 -56.95 -6.39
N CYS A 535 25.32 -55.84 -7.03
CA CYS A 535 25.29 -55.46 -8.44
C CYS A 535 24.08 -54.71 -9.04
N CYS A 536 24.37 -53.42 -9.29
CA CYS A 536 23.88 -52.48 -10.31
C CYS A 536 22.96 -53.00 -11.43
N ALA A 537 21.90 -52.25 -11.74
CA ALA A 537 21.66 -51.55 -13.01
C ALA A 537 20.28 -50.85 -12.99
N ASP A 538 20.14 -49.83 -13.86
CA ASP A 538 18.91 -49.30 -14.47
C ASP A 538 17.58 -49.32 -13.68
N GLY A 539 16.98 -48.17 -13.38
CA GLY A 539 16.23 -47.40 -14.36
C GLY A 539 14.76 -47.30 -13.92
N THR A 540 14.25 -46.08 -13.83
CA THR A 540 12.82 -45.68 -13.86
C THR A 540 11.75 -46.72 -13.46
N VAL A 541 11.01 -46.45 -12.37
CA VAL A 541 9.66 -46.99 -12.20
C VAL A 541 8.66 -45.85 -11.97
N THR A 542 7.95 -45.52 -13.05
CA THR A 542 6.58 -45.02 -13.02
C THR A 542 5.68 -46.09 -12.41
N VAL A 543 4.85 -45.75 -11.40
CA VAL A 543 3.82 -46.66 -10.89
C VAL A 543 2.49 -46.37 -11.61
N PRO A 544 1.90 -47.34 -12.34
CA PRO A 544 0.62 -47.18 -13.04
C PRO A 544 -0.60 -47.34 -12.11
N SER A 545 -1.73 -46.81 -12.58
CA SER A 545 -3.07 -46.90 -12.01
C SER A 545 -3.73 -48.30 -12.15
N ASN A 546 -4.35 -48.78 -11.05
CA ASN A 546 -5.27 -49.93 -10.88
C ASN A 546 -4.65 -51.34 -11.03
N ALA A 547 -4.95 -52.40 -10.25
CA ALA A 547 -5.72 -52.68 -9.03
C ALA A 547 -5.30 -54.10 -8.55
N ILE A 548 -5.49 -54.46 -7.26
CA ILE A 548 -6.04 -55.75 -6.77
C ILE A 548 -6.29 -55.64 -5.25
N SER A 549 -7.49 -56.09 -4.90
CA SER A 549 -8.22 -56.08 -3.64
C SER A 549 -7.67 -57.01 -2.54
N LEU A 550 -7.74 -56.55 -1.28
CA LEU A 550 -8.16 -57.40 -0.16
C LEU A 550 -9.18 -56.65 0.69
N ASP A 551 -10.26 -57.39 0.96
CA ASP A 551 -11.58 -56.99 1.37
C ASP A 551 -11.67 -56.68 2.87
N ARG A 552 -12.04 -55.44 3.23
CA ARG A 552 -12.78 -55.10 4.46
C ARG A 552 -13.63 -53.86 4.23
N GLY A 553 -14.95 -54.08 4.21
CA GLY A 553 -15.95 -53.21 4.81
C GLY A 553 -16.08 -51.80 4.23
N ALA A 554 -17.14 -51.59 3.47
CA ALA A 554 -17.57 -50.28 3.00
C ALA A 554 -17.81 -49.29 4.16
N GLU A 555 -16.84 -48.43 4.42
CA GLU A 555 -17.04 -47.12 5.04
C GLU A 555 -16.71 -46.04 4.03
N LYS A 556 -17.61 -45.06 3.91
CA LYS A 556 -17.47 -43.88 3.05
C LYS A 556 -16.10 -43.24 3.31
N LYS A 557 -15.28 -43.06 2.27
CA LYS A 557 -14.07 -42.23 2.31
C LYS A 557 -14.43 -40.82 2.77
N GLU A 558 -14.20 -40.49 4.04
CA GLU A 558 -14.10 -39.12 4.54
C GLU A 558 -12.90 -38.46 3.86
N ASN A 559 -13.17 -37.60 2.88
CA ASN A 559 -12.14 -36.99 2.05
C ASN A 559 -12.33 -35.47 1.99
N SER A 560 -12.33 -34.83 3.17
CA SER A 560 -12.09 -33.40 3.31
C SER A 560 -11.24 -33.15 4.56
N GLN A 561 -9.98 -33.58 4.53
CA GLN A 561 -9.02 -33.21 5.57
C GLN A 561 -8.64 -31.74 5.36
N ASP A 562 -8.87 -30.92 6.37
CA ASP A 562 -8.33 -29.58 6.42
C ASP A 562 -6.81 -29.61 6.68
N PHE A 563 -6.14 -28.50 6.37
CA PHE A 563 -4.68 -28.42 6.43
C PHE A 563 -4.16 -28.51 7.88
N GLU A 564 -4.92 -28.05 8.88
CA GLU A 564 -4.51 -28.16 10.28
C GLU A 564 -4.53 -29.62 10.74
N GLU A 565 -5.59 -30.36 10.43
CA GLU A 565 -5.68 -31.80 10.72
C GLU A 565 -4.56 -32.57 10.02
N PHE A 566 -4.27 -32.26 8.75
CA PHE A 566 -3.15 -32.85 8.02
C PHE A 566 -1.82 -32.63 8.74
N ILE A 567 -1.55 -31.40 9.23
CA ILE A 567 -0.32 -31.07 9.96
C ILE A 567 -0.17 -31.96 11.21
N TYR A 568 -1.23 -32.08 12.01
CA TYR A 568 -1.19 -32.91 13.22
C TYR A 568 -1.05 -34.39 12.91
N LYS A 569 -1.77 -34.89 11.89
CA LYS A 569 -1.73 -36.30 11.49
C LYS A 569 -0.39 -36.71 10.91
N MET A 570 0.26 -35.84 10.13
CA MET A 570 1.50 -36.17 9.42
C MET A 570 2.76 -35.93 10.26
N TRP A 571 2.81 -34.83 11.01
CA TRP A 571 4.03 -34.44 11.74
C TRP A 571 3.89 -34.53 13.27
N GLY A 572 2.68 -34.75 13.77
CA GLY A 572 2.43 -34.85 15.21
C GLY A 572 2.48 -33.51 15.94
N PHE A 573 2.01 -33.55 17.19
CA PHE A 573 1.79 -32.34 17.99
C PHE A 573 3.05 -31.48 18.18
N GLY A 574 4.22 -32.08 18.38
CA GLY A 574 5.45 -31.33 18.62
C GLY A 574 5.89 -30.50 17.42
N ILE A 575 6.03 -31.11 16.24
CA ILE A 575 6.41 -30.39 15.01
C ILE A 575 5.32 -29.39 14.61
N ALA A 576 4.05 -29.77 14.76
CA ALA A 576 2.92 -28.88 14.55
C ALA A 576 3.04 -27.60 15.38
N LYS A 577 3.24 -27.75 16.69
CA LYS A 577 3.34 -26.65 17.66
C LYS A 577 4.55 -25.75 17.44
N HIS A 578 5.72 -26.33 17.18
CA HIS A 578 6.98 -25.56 17.18
C HIS A 578 7.36 -24.95 15.82
N PHE A 579 6.74 -25.42 14.73
CA PHE A 579 7.03 -24.91 13.40
C PHE A 579 5.80 -24.83 12.49
N ALA A 580 5.15 -25.96 12.19
CA ALA A 580 4.24 -26.03 11.06
C ALA A 580 3.00 -25.13 11.22
N VAL A 581 2.34 -25.16 12.38
CA VAL A 581 1.17 -24.31 12.66
C VAL A 581 1.56 -22.82 12.75
N PRO A 582 2.52 -22.39 13.60
CA PRO A 582 2.84 -20.97 13.72
C PRO A 582 3.37 -20.37 12.40
N TYR A 583 4.22 -21.11 11.67
CA TYR A 583 4.72 -20.65 10.37
C TYR A 583 3.60 -20.49 9.34
N ASN A 584 2.73 -21.50 9.20
CA ASN A 584 1.65 -21.44 8.20
C ASN A 584 0.58 -20.42 8.56
N ARG A 585 0.23 -20.23 9.84
CA ARG A 585 -0.66 -19.14 10.27
C ARG A 585 -0.06 -17.78 9.94
N LYS A 586 1.26 -17.63 10.14
CA LYS A 586 1.98 -16.40 9.81
C LYS A 586 2.00 -16.13 8.31
N LEU A 587 2.30 -17.14 7.49
CA LEU A 587 2.36 -17.08 6.02
C LEU A 587 0.97 -16.86 5.40
N TRP A 588 0.02 -17.75 5.70
CA TRP A 588 -1.28 -17.78 5.01
C TRP A 588 -2.28 -16.77 5.56
N THR A 589 -2.11 -16.30 6.80
CA THR A 589 -2.97 -15.28 7.43
C THR A 589 -4.47 -15.63 7.47
N VAL A 590 -4.80 -16.90 7.24
CA VAL A 590 -6.15 -17.46 7.30
C VAL A 590 -6.12 -18.67 8.25
N PRO A 591 -7.27 -19.04 8.86
CA PRO A 591 -7.37 -20.28 9.62
C PRO A 591 -6.98 -21.48 8.76
N LEU A 592 -6.10 -22.35 9.26
CA LEU A 592 -5.60 -23.49 8.48
C LEU A 592 -6.68 -24.55 8.25
N GLU A 593 -7.70 -24.59 9.12
CA GLU A 593 -8.91 -25.41 9.01
C GLU A 593 -9.75 -25.07 7.75
N GLU A 594 -9.64 -23.83 7.25
CA GLU A 594 -10.33 -23.39 6.04
C GLU A 594 -9.59 -23.78 4.76
N MET A 595 -8.34 -24.27 4.87
CA MET A 595 -7.51 -24.64 3.73
C MET A 595 -7.60 -26.13 3.45
N GLU A 596 -7.77 -26.49 2.17
CA GLU A 596 -7.67 -27.87 1.69
C GLU A 596 -6.20 -28.30 1.46
N THR A 597 -5.99 -29.58 1.16
CA THR A 597 -4.67 -30.22 1.12
C THR A 597 -4.16 -30.59 -0.28
N SER A 598 -4.97 -30.38 -1.34
CA SER A 598 -4.63 -30.80 -2.71
C SER A 598 -3.36 -30.17 -3.28
N TRP A 599 -2.95 -29.00 -2.78
CA TRP A 599 -1.76 -28.26 -3.23
C TRP A 599 -0.43 -28.74 -2.62
N LEU A 600 -0.47 -29.65 -1.64
CA LEU A 600 0.72 -30.09 -0.90
C LEU A 600 1.62 -31.05 -1.70
N GLY A 601 1.06 -31.73 -2.71
CA GLY A 601 1.73 -32.79 -3.48
C GLY A 601 3.11 -32.39 -4.01
N GLY A 602 4.16 -33.03 -3.48
CA GLY A 602 5.56 -32.82 -3.87
C GLY A 602 6.24 -31.56 -3.31
N ARG A 603 5.54 -30.76 -2.48
CA ARG A 603 6.04 -29.46 -1.99
C ARG A 603 6.43 -29.45 -0.53
N VAL A 604 5.83 -30.31 0.28
CA VAL A 604 6.22 -30.46 1.68
C VAL A 604 7.01 -31.75 1.86
N PRO A 605 8.23 -31.70 2.42
CA PRO A 605 9.01 -32.89 2.70
C PRO A 605 8.33 -33.76 3.76
N LEU A 606 8.30 -35.06 3.51
CA LEU A 606 7.70 -36.05 4.40
C LEU A 606 8.78 -37.04 4.83
N PRO A 607 9.66 -36.66 5.79
CA PRO A 607 10.66 -37.59 6.27
C PRO A 607 9.99 -38.74 7.03
N ASP A 608 10.60 -39.92 6.98
CA ASP A 608 10.18 -41.04 7.80
C ASP A 608 10.63 -40.85 9.27
N LEU A 609 10.31 -41.81 10.15
CA LEU A 609 10.56 -41.64 11.58
C LEU A 609 12.04 -41.82 11.90
N GLU A 610 12.72 -42.68 11.14
CA GLU A 610 14.15 -42.91 11.28
C GLU A 610 14.91 -41.63 10.90
N GLU A 611 14.57 -41.00 9.78
CA GLU A 611 15.14 -39.72 9.35
C GLU A 611 14.88 -38.59 10.38
N ILE A 612 13.70 -38.55 11.01
CA ILE A 612 13.39 -37.57 12.08
C ILE A 612 14.27 -37.83 13.33
N ILE A 613 14.47 -39.10 13.71
CA ILE A 613 15.29 -39.47 14.86
C ILE A 613 16.78 -39.18 14.58
N GLU A 614 17.29 -39.60 13.43
CA GLU A 614 18.68 -39.31 13.01
C GLU A 614 18.93 -37.81 12.98
N GLY A 615 18.01 -37.05 12.37
CA GLY A 615 18.05 -35.60 12.30
C GLY A 615 17.93 -34.89 13.65
N ALA A 616 17.54 -35.60 14.72
CA ALA A 616 17.57 -35.10 16.09
C ALA A 616 18.89 -35.42 16.82
N LEU A 617 19.58 -36.49 16.41
CA LEU A 617 20.81 -36.97 17.04
C LEU A 617 22.07 -36.31 16.45
N GLU A 618 22.07 -36.00 15.16
CA GLU A 618 23.22 -35.45 14.46
C GLU A 618 22.85 -34.31 13.50
N PRO A 619 23.79 -33.40 13.17
CA PRO A 619 23.55 -32.37 12.15
C PRO A 619 23.23 -33.00 10.79
N VAL A 620 22.11 -32.60 10.20
CA VAL A 620 21.75 -33.02 8.84
C VAL A 620 22.81 -32.53 7.85
N ALA A 621 23.29 -33.45 7.01
CA ALA A 621 24.23 -33.13 5.94
C ALA A 621 23.63 -32.10 4.95
N LYS A 622 24.48 -31.46 4.14
CA LYS A 622 23.98 -30.62 3.05
C LYS A 622 23.08 -31.47 2.15
N PRO A 623 21.92 -30.95 1.71
CA PRO A 623 21.02 -31.73 0.86
C PRO A 623 21.79 -32.22 -0.37
N MET A 624 21.64 -33.50 -0.71
CA MET A 624 22.18 -34.11 -1.93
C MET A 624 21.00 -34.60 -2.77
N GLY A 625 20.98 -34.28 -4.08
CA GLY A 625 19.89 -34.65 -5.00
C GLY A 625 19.42 -33.49 -5.90
N PRO A 626 18.51 -33.70 -6.85
CA PRO A 626 18.16 -32.71 -7.88
C PRO A 626 17.58 -31.39 -7.34
N ASN A 627 16.89 -31.42 -6.19
CA ASN A 627 16.37 -30.22 -5.51
C ASN A 627 17.37 -29.55 -4.52
N SER A 628 18.61 -30.05 -4.46
CA SER A 628 19.68 -29.50 -3.61
C SER A 628 20.43 -28.33 -4.25
N ARG A 629 20.31 -28.16 -5.57
CA ARG A 629 20.97 -27.12 -6.35
C ARG A 629 19.93 -26.21 -6.97
N PHE A 630 20.21 -24.92 -7.02
CA PHE A 630 19.38 -23.95 -7.72
C PHE A 630 20.25 -23.02 -8.57
N GLY A 631 19.65 -22.43 -9.59
CA GLY A 631 20.25 -21.41 -10.43
C GLY A 631 19.71 -20.03 -10.09
N TYR A 632 20.49 -19.00 -10.41
CA TYR A 632 20.08 -17.61 -10.34
C TYR A 632 20.83 -16.81 -11.43
N PRO A 633 20.25 -15.77 -12.05
CA PRO A 633 20.99 -14.98 -13.02
C PRO A 633 22.22 -14.30 -12.40
N LEU A 634 23.38 -14.40 -13.06
CA LEU A 634 24.61 -13.83 -12.52
C LEU A 634 24.50 -12.31 -12.39
N ARG A 635 23.95 -11.61 -13.39
CA ARG A 635 23.72 -10.15 -13.37
C ARG A 635 22.27 -9.80 -13.70
N GLY A 636 21.79 -8.69 -13.15
CA GLY A 636 20.49 -8.08 -13.46
C GLY A 636 19.30 -8.72 -12.73
N GLY A 637 19.55 -9.51 -11.70
CA GLY A 637 18.52 -10.19 -10.91
C GLY A 637 17.62 -11.12 -11.73
N PHE A 638 16.48 -11.53 -11.17
CA PHE A 638 15.52 -12.35 -11.90
C PHE A 638 14.90 -11.65 -13.13
N GLN A 639 14.92 -10.31 -13.14
CA GLN A 639 14.58 -9.48 -14.31
C GLN A 639 15.36 -9.89 -15.56
N ALA A 640 16.64 -10.27 -15.43
CA ALA A 640 17.45 -10.70 -16.57
C ALA A 640 16.85 -11.90 -17.31
N MET A 641 16.28 -12.86 -16.58
CA MET A 641 15.58 -14.00 -17.18
C MET A 641 14.32 -13.55 -17.94
N MET A 642 13.57 -12.61 -17.38
CA MET A 642 12.36 -12.07 -18.02
C MET A 642 12.70 -11.29 -19.29
N SER A 643 13.70 -10.42 -19.22
CA SER A 643 14.19 -9.63 -20.35
C SER A 643 14.81 -10.51 -21.45
N GLY A 644 15.36 -11.68 -21.10
CA GLY A 644 15.88 -12.66 -22.05
C GLY A 644 14.85 -13.19 -23.06
N PHE A 645 13.55 -13.06 -22.78
CA PHE A 645 12.50 -13.42 -23.74
C PHE A 645 12.38 -12.41 -24.89
N LEU A 646 12.67 -11.13 -24.65
CA LEU A 646 12.37 -10.03 -25.58
C LEU A 646 12.98 -10.23 -26.98
N PRO A 647 14.25 -10.65 -27.14
CA PRO A 647 14.84 -10.87 -28.46
C PRO A 647 14.20 -12.01 -29.26
N HIS A 648 13.40 -12.86 -28.61
CA HIS A 648 12.80 -14.04 -29.22
C HIS A 648 11.31 -13.91 -29.48
N ILE A 649 10.65 -12.89 -28.93
CA ILE A 649 9.23 -12.62 -29.17
C ILE A 649 9.08 -12.00 -30.56
N LYS A 650 8.22 -12.62 -31.38
CA LYS A 650 7.94 -12.17 -32.75
C LYS A 650 6.78 -11.18 -32.84
N GLY A 651 5.88 -11.21 -31.87
CA GLY A 651 4.72 -10.33 -31.75
C GLY A 651 5.08 -8.93 -31.24
N LYS A 652 4.07 -8.07 -31.16
CA LYS A 652 4.20 -6.73 -30.59
C LYS A 652 4.07 -6.79 -29.07
N ILE A 653 4.91 -6.05 -28.36
CA ILE A 653 4.81 -5.84 -26.92
C ILE A 653 4.47 -4.37 -26.67
N GLU A 654 3.42 -4.10 -25.89
CA GLU A 654 3.09 -2.76 -25.42
C GLU A 654 3.18 -2.70 -23.89
N LEU A 655 4.09 -1.86 -23.42
CA LEU A 655 4.29 -1.54 -22.00
C LEU A 655 3.50 -0.29 -21.63
N ASN A 656 3.24 -0.08 -20.34
CA ASN A 656 2.33 0.96 -19.86
C ASN A 656 0.91 0.86 -20.48
N ALA A 657 0.52 -0.37 -20.83
CA ALA A 657 -0.74 -0.71 -21.46
C ALA A 657 -1.69 -1.33 -20.42
N GLN A 658 -2.29 -0.47 -19.61
CA GLN A 658 -3.26 -0.92 -18.60
C GLN A 658 -4.60 -1.24 -19.25
N VAL A 659 -5.02 -2.50 -19.15
CA VAL A 659 -6.36 -2.94 -19.55
C VAL A 659 -7.38 -2.46 -18.52
N ILE A 660 -8.42 -1.77 -18.99
CA ILE A 660 -9.52 -1.27 -18.14
C ILE A 660 -10.84 -1.97 -18.44
N GLU A 661 -11.00 -2.48 -19.68
CA GLU A 661 -12.21 -3.18 -20.11
C GLU A 661 -11.80 -4.39 -20.97
N VAL A 662 -12.42 -5.53 -20.69
CA VAL A 662 -12.44 -6.68 -21.60
C VAL A 662 -13.91 -6.96 -21.89
N SER A 663 -14.30 -6.91 -23.16
CA SER A 663 -15.68 -7.19 -23.60
C SER A 663 -15.68 -8.51 -24.37
N PRO A 664 -16.06 -9.64 -23.71
CA PRO A 664 -16.26 -10.91 -24.38
C PRO A 664 -17.25 -10.84 -25.54
N GLY A 665 -18.37 -10.12 -25.37
CA GLY A 665 -19.42 -10.01 -26.38
C GLY A 665 -18.97 -9.27 -27.64
N LYS A 666 -18.10 -8.26 -27.49
CA LYS A 666 -17.53 -7.50 -28.62
C LYS A 666 -16.17 -8.04 -29.08
N ARG A 667 -15.60 -9.02 -28.35
CA ARG A 667 -14.22 -9.49 -28.48
C ARG A 667 -13.20 -8.35 -28.54
N LEU A 668 -13.27 -7.47 -27.54
CA LEU A 668 -12.50 -6.23 -27.51
C LEU A 668 -11.78 -6.07 -26.17
N VAL A 669 -10.55 -5.54 -26.22
CA VAL A 669 -9.78 -5.09 -25.07
C VAL A 669 -9.58 -3.58 -25.19
N ARG A 670 -9.93 -2.84 -24.13
CA ARG A 670 -9.70 -1.39 -24.03
C ARG A 670 -8.60 -1.10 -23.03
N LEU A 671 -7.69 -0.22 -23.43
CA LEU A 671 -6.65 0.32 -22.58
C LEU A 671 -7.05 1.66 -21.94
N ALA A 672 -6.43 1.99 -20.80
CA ALA A 672 -6.60 3.26 -20.10
C ALA A 672 -6.27 4.48 -20.97
N ASN A 673 -5.36 4.34 -21.94
CA ASN A 673 -5.02 5.41 -22.87
C ASN A 673 -6.05 5.59 -24.02
N GLY A 674 -7.18 4.87 -23.97
CA GLY A 674 -8.25 4.90 -24.97
C GLY A 674 -8.06 3.97 -26.16
N SER A 675 -6.89 3.32 -26.30
CA SER A 675 -6.66 2.36 -27.38
C SER A 675 -7.58 1.15 -27.26
N CYS A 676 -8.10 0.69 -28.38
CA CYS A 676 -8.94 -0.50 -28.44
C CYS A 676 -8.35 -1.53 -29.40
N PHE A 677 -8.29 -2.77 -28.95
CA PHE A 677 -7.81 -3.88 -29.74
C PHE A 677 -8.90 -4.94 -29.82
N ARG A 678 -9.19 -5.39 -31.03
CA ARG A 678 -10.05 -6.54 -31.26
C ARG A 678 -9.20 -7.80 -31.22
N TYR A 679 -9.75 -8.87 -30.66
CA TYR A 679 -9.09 -10.17 -30.62
C TYR A 679 -9.97 -11.25 -31.24
N ASP A 680 -9.35 -12.23 -31.88
CA ASP A 680 -10.03 -13.50 -32.18
C ASP A 680 -9.85 -14.49 -31.02
N GLN A 681 -8.71 -14.42 -30.34
CA GLN A 681 -8.38 -15.24 -29.17
C GLN A 681 -7.68 -14.38 -28.11
N LEU A 682 -8.02 -14.61 -26.84
CA LEU A 682 -7.43 -13.88 -25.71
C LEU A 682 -6.76 -14.86 -24.74
N ILE A 683 -5.49 -14.65 -24.43
CA ILE A 683 -4.81 -15.32 -23.31
C ILE A 683 -4.76 -14.33 -22.15
N SER A 684 -5.38 -14.66 -21.02
CA SER A 684 -5.21 -13.88 -19.80
C SER A 684 -4.21 -14.53 -18.86
N THR A 685 -3.30 -13.71 -18.34
CA THR A 685 -2.42 -14.06 -17.21
C THR A 685 -2.68 -13.17 -15.98
N MET A 686 -3.69 -12.30 -16.07
CA MET A 686 -4.10 -11.40 -15.00
C MET A 686 -4.71 -12.17 -13.82
N PRO A 687 -4.73 -11.59 -12.60
CA PRO A 687 -5.54 -12.13 -11.52
C PRO A 687 -6.99 -12.34 -11.93
N LEU A 688 -7.49 -13.56 -11.74
CA LEU A 688 -8.81 -13.99 -12.19
C LEU A 688 -9.96 -13.09 -11.68
N PRO A 689 -9.98 -12.63 -10.41
CA PRO A 689 -10.97 -11.66 -9.94
C PRO A 689 -10.90 -10.32 -10.68
N GLU A 690 -9.70 -9.82 -10.98
CA GLU A 690 -9.53 -8.55 -11.69
C GLU A 690 -9.93 -8.68 -13.17
N LEU A 691 -9.64 -9.81 -13.81
CA LEU A 691 -10.13 -10.09 -15.16
C LEU A 691 -11.67 -10.03 -15.22
N ILE A 692 -12.36 -10.71 -14.30
CA ILE A 692 -13.83 -10.68 -14.25
C ILE A 692 -14.36 -9.28 -13.93
N LYS A 693 -13.65 -8.52 -13.09
CA LYS A 693 -14.00 -7.13 -12.80
C LYS A 693 -13.90 -6.23 -14.04
N THR A 694 -12.88 -6.39 -14.89
CA THR A 694 -12.76 -5.64 -16.16
C THR A 694 -13.85 -5.97 -17.18
N MET A 695 -14.59 -7.07 -16.99
CA MET A 695 -15.73 -7.45 -17.85
C MET A 695 -17.06 -6.86 -17.39
N GLY A 696 -17.11 -6.29 -16.17
CA GLY A 696 -18.29 -5.64 -15.64
C GLY A 696 -19.55 -6.52 -15.71
N GLU A 697 -20.63 -5.95 -16.25
CA GLU A 697 -21.93 -6.63 -16.35
C GLU A 697 -21.99 -7.72 -17.44
N GLU A 698 -21.03 -7.79 -18.36
CA GLU A 698 -20.97 -8.88 -19.36
C GLU A 698 -20.69 -10.24 -18.70
N ALA A 699 -19.97 -10.25 -17.57
CA ALA A 699 -19.81 -11.45 -16.75
C ALA A 699 -21.11 -11.75 -15.98
N PRO A 700 -21.74 -12.93 -16.13
CA PRO A 700 -22.99 -13.26 -15.45
C PRO A 700 -22.89 -13.13 -13.92
N PRO A 701 -23.99 -12.81 -13.20
CA PRO A 701 -23.98 -12.65 -11.74
C PRO A 701 -23.33 -13.83 -10.98
N LYS A 702 -23.54 -15.07 -11.44
CA LYS A 702 -22.92 -16.27 -10.87
C LYS A 702 -21.40 -16.28 -11.02
N VAL A 703 -20.87 -15.83 -12.16
CA VAL A 703 -19.43 -15.71 -12.43
C VAL A 703 -18.83 -14.60 -11.57
N ARG A 704 -19.49 -13.44 -11.46
CA ARG A 704 -19.03 -12.34 -10.60
C ARG A 704 -19.03 -12.74 -9.12
N ALA A 705 -20.00 -13.53 -8.69
CA ALA A 705 -20.05 -14.06 -7.32
C ALA A 705 -18.90 -15.06 -7.06
N ALA A 706 -18.68 -16.00 -7.98
CA ALA A 706 -17.56 -16.94 -7.90
C ALA A 706 -16.21 -16.21 -7.84
N ALA A 707 -16.03 -15.16 -8.65
CA ALA A 707 -14.81 -14.35 -8.67
C ALA A 707 -14.56 -13.62 -7.35
N ARG A 708 -15.60 -13.09 -6.70
CA ARG A 708 -15.51 -12.48 -5.37
C ARG A 708 -15.19 -13.49 -4.27
N GLY A 709 -15.53 -14.76 -4.47
CA GLY A 709 -15.24 -15.85 -3.52
C GLY A 709 -13.78 -16.32 -3.55
N LEU A 710 -12.98 -15.90 -4.53
CA LEU A 710 -11.58 -16.31 -4.65
C LEU A 710 -10.68 -15.56 -3.65
N ARG A 711 -10.07 -16.30 -2.73
CA ARG A 711 -9.21 -15.74 -1.66
C ARG A 711 -7.73 -15.74 -2.04
N HIS A 712 -7.01 -14.76 -1.50
CA HIS A 712 -5.58 -14.59 -1.69
C HIS A 712 -4.92 -13.97 -0.45
N VAL A 713 -3.60 -14.02 -0.42
CA VAL A 713 -2.74 -13.37 0.58
C VAL A 713 -1.81 -12.40 -0.14
N SER A 714 -1.58 -11.25 0.49
CA SER A 714 -0.68 -10.23 0.00
C SER A 714 0.67 -10.31 0.70
N VAL A 715 1.73 -9.85 0.04
CA VAL A 715 3.09 -9.78 0.61
C VAL A 715 3.64 -8.37 0.45
N ARG A 716 4.16 -7.83 1.54
CA ARG A 716 5.00 -6.63 1.55
C ARG A 716 6.45 -7.07 1.72
N CYS A 717 7.29 -6.76 0.75
CA CYS A 717 8.72 -7.00 0.79
C CYS A 717 9.44 -5.74 1.24
N ILE A 718 10.28 -5.85 2.27
CA ILE A 718 11.19 -4.77 2.70
C ILE A 718 12.61 -5.15 2.31
N ASN A 719 13.19 -4.38 1.40
CA ASN A 719 14.54 -4.58 0.91
C ASN A 719 15.50 -3.71 1.73
N LEU A 720 16.58 -4.31 2.24
CA LEU A 720 17.61 -3.63 3.02
C LEU A 720 18.97 -3.92 2.40
N GLY A 721 19.69 -2.87 2.01
CA GLY A 721 21.09 -2.90 1.61
C GLY A 721 21.95 -2.34 2.72
N VAL A 722 22.89 -3.16 3.23
CA VAL A 722 23.69 -2.85 4.42
C VAL A 722 25.14 -2.61 4.02
N ALA A 723 25.83 -1.67 4.68
CA ALA A 723 27.25 -1.37 4.47
C ALA A 723 28.20 -2.40 5.13
N ARG A 724 27.90 -3.69 4.97
CA ARG A 724 28.72 -4.78 5.52
C ARG A 724 28.60 -6.00 4.64
N GLU A 725 29.73 -6.53 4.20
CA GLU A 725 29.76 -7.76 3.40
C GLU A 725 29.57 -9.02 4.26
N LYS A 726 29.20 -10.12 3.59
CA LYS A 726 29.21 -11.48 4.15
C LYS A 726 28.46 -11.60 5.48
N ILE A 727 27.26 -11.01 5.54
CA ILE A 727 26.41 -11.04 6.73
C ILE A 727 26.07 -12.48 7.14
N THR A 728 25.83 -13.36 6.16
CA THR A 728 25.47 -14.76 6.36
C THR A 728 25.87 -15.58 5.13
N ASP A 729 25.97 -16.89 5.29
CA ASP A 729 26.17 -17.87 4.21
C ASP A 729 24.85 -18.47 3.68
N LYS A 730 23.72 -18.04 4.24
CA LYS A 730 22.39 -18.62 3.98
C LYS A 730 21.75 -17.95 2.77
N HIS A 731 20.94 -18.69 2.03
CA HIS A 731 20.16 -18.16 0.92
C HIS A 731 18.80 -17.64 1.39
N TRP A 732 18.12 -18.37 2.28
CA TRP A 732 16.92 -17.88 2.95
C TRP A 732 16.69 -18.56 4.29
N VAL A 733 15.98 -17.86 5.16
CA VAL A 733 15.61 -18.32 6.51
C VAL A 733 14.11 -18.14 6.73
N TYR A 734 13.46 -19.15 7.30
CA TYR A 734 12.07 -19.11 7.75
C TYR A 734 11.97 -18.75 9.24
N TYR A 735 11.01 -17.89 9.59
CA TYR A 735 10.82 -17.35 10.93
C TYR A 735 9.38 -17.61 11.43
N PRO A 736 9.13 -18.73 12.13
CA PRO A 736 7.80 -19.07 12.67
C PRO A 736 7.37 -18.20 13.86
N GLU A 737 8.29 -17.54 14.56
CA GLU A 737 8.04 -16.84 15.84
C GLU A 737 7.73 -15.35 15.65
N ASP A 738 8.03 -14.50 16.63
CA ASP A 738 7.43 -13.16 16.82
C ASP A 738 7.93 -12.05 15.87
N THR A 739 8.80 -12.36 14.91
CA THR A 739 9.23 -11.36 13.91
C THR A 739 8.07 -10.93 13.02
N ILE A 740 8.15 -9.72 12.45
CA ILE A 740 7.13 -9.26 11.49
C ILE A 740 7.18 -10.06 10.17
N PHE A 741 8.37 -10.40 9.69
CA PHE A 741 8.58 -11.18 8.47
C PHE A 741 8.45 -12.67 8.74
N HIS A 742 7.89 -13.41 7.79
CA HIS A 742 7.86 -14.87 7.85
C HIS A 742 9.11 -15.50 7.20
N ARG A 743 9.77 -14.76 6.31
CA ARG A 743 10.97 -15.20 5.59
C ARG A 743 11.90 -14.02 5.33
N ILE A 744 13.21 -14.28 5.38
CA ILE A 744 14.22 -13.39 4.77
C ILE A 744 14.87 -14.14 3.62
N PHE A 745 14.97 -13.49 2.46
CA PHE A 745 15.77 -13.92 1.34
C PHE A 745 17.05 -13.08 1.27
N PHE A 746 18.20 -13.73 1.33
CA PHE A 746 19.50 -13.06 1.28
C PHE A 746 19.94 -12.95 -0.17
N GLN A 747 19.37 -11.97 -0.87
CA GLN A 747 19.60 -11.73 -2.29
C GLN A 747 21.10 -11.63 -2.63
N GLY A 748 21.88 -11.05 -1.71
CA GLY A 748 23.34 -10.94 -1.86
C GLY A 748 24.09 -12.26 -1.97
N ASN A 749 23.50 -13.39 -1.56
CA ASN A 749 24.08 -14.73 -1.76
C ASN A 749 23.51 -15.45 -2.99
N ALA A 750 22.41 -14.96 -3.58
CA ALA A 750 21.86 -15.55 -4.80
C ALA A 750 22.79 -15.31 -6.00
N SER A 751 23.45 -14.14 -6.04
CA SER A 751 24.55 -13.85 -6.94
C SER A 751 25.55 -12.87 -6.31
N PRO A 752 26.86 -13.04 -6.54
CA PRO A 752 27.86 -12.06 -6.11
C PRO A 752 27.68 -10.67 -6.70
N GLU A 753 27.03 -10.55 -7.87
CA GLU A 753 26.83 -9.26 -8.56
C GLU A 753 25.55 -8.53 -8.08
N CYS A 754 24.79 -9.09 -7.14
CA CYS A 754 23.62 -8.40 -6.58
C CYS A 754 24.00 -7.33 -5.54
N ASN A 755 25.25 -7.34 -5.05
CA ASN A 755 25.73 -6.38 -4.05
C ASN A 755 26.75 -5.40 -4.67
N PRO A 756 26.73 -4.12 -4.25
CA PRO A 756 27.86 -3.24 -4.48
C PRO A 756 29.04 -3.66 -3.60
N PRO A 757 30.29 -3.28 -3.95
CA PRO A 757 31.45 -3.50 -3.09
C PRO A 757 31.24 -2.93 -1.69
N GLY A 758 31.58 -3.69 -0.65
CA GLY A 758 31.34 -3.31 0.75
C GLY A 758 29.92 -3.55 1.25
N GLY A 759 28.98 -3.97 0.40
CA GLY A 759 27.56 -4.08 0.72
C GLY A 759 27.01 -5.51 0.81
N PHE A 760 25.86 -5.66 1.45
CA PHE A 760 25.06 -6.90 1.42
C PHE A 760 23.54 -6.63 1.42
N GLY A 761 22.83 -7.18 0.44
CA GLY A 761 21.38 -7.02 0.27
C GLY A 761 20.55 -8.20 0.81
N LEU A 762 19.45 -7.88 1.50
CA LEU A 762 18.44 -8.84 1.95
C LEU A 762 17.02 -8.31 1.78
N THR A 763 16.06 -9.23 1.67
CA THR A 763 14.63 -8.93 1.50
C THR A 763 13.82 -9.61 2.61
N CYS A 764 13.18 -8.82 3.47
CA CYS A 764 12.20 -9.31 4.43
C CYS A 764 10.84 -9.49 3.74
N GLU A 765 10.26 -10.70 3.77
CA GLU A 765 8.92 -10.94 3.25
C GLU A 765 7.89 -10.97 4.38
N ILE A 766 6.86 -10.12 4.29
CA ILE A 766 5.84 -9.91 5.31
C ILE A 766 4.47 -10.16 4.68
N THR A 767 3.76 -11.18 5.15
CA THR A 767 2.41 -11.50 4.66
C THR A 767 1.37 -10.71 5.44
N TYR A 768 0.40 -10.18 4.70
CA TYR A 768 -0.74 -9.48 5.25
C TYR A 768 -2.02 -9.82 4.50
N SER A 769 -3.13 -9.61 5.17
CA SER A 769 -4.49 -9.78 4.64
C SER A 769 -5.46 -8.92 5.43
N PRO A 770 -6.73 -8.80 5.03
CA PRO A 770 -7.74 -8.13 5.85
C PRO A 770 -7.87 -8.69 7.28
N TRP A 771 -7.54 -9.97 7.51
CA TRP A 771 -7.59 -10.61 8.82
C TRP A 771 -6.31 -10.44 9.65
N LYS A 772 -5.18 -10.19 8.98
CA LYS A 772 -3.89 -9.88 9.60
C LYS A 772 -3.29 -8.66 8.89
N PRO A 773 -3.79 -7.44 9.16
CA PRO A 773 -3.26 -6.23 8.56
C PRO A 773 -1.82 -5.97 9.01
N LEU A 774 -1.08 -5.19 8.23
CA LEU A 774 0.24 -4.71 8.65
C LEU A 774 0.07 -3.81 9.89
N PRO A 775 0.88 -3.99 10.94
CA PRO A 775 0.76 -3.19 12.16
C PRO A 775 1.22 -1.73 11.96
N VAL A 776 2.06 -1.48 10.96
CA VAL A 776 2.60 -0.18 10.56
C VAL A 776 2.91 -0.21 9.06
N ASP A 777 3.07 0.95 8.42
CA ASP A 777 3.43 1.08 7.00
C ASP A 777 4.52 2.15 6.78
N GLY A 778 5.04 2.24 5.54
CA GLY A 778 6.06 3.18 5.12
C GLY A 778 7.37 3.02 5.90
N GLN A 779 7.98 4.14 6.28
CA GLN A 779 9.24 4.13 7.03
C GLN A 779 9.15 3.37 8.35
N LYS A 780 8.00 3.41 9.05
CA LYS A 780 7.82 2.67 10.30
C LYS A 780 7.89 1.16 10.12
N LEU A 781 7.45 0.66 8.96
CA LEU A 781 7.55 -0.77 8.63
C LEU A 781 8.98 -1.16 8.31
N ILE A 782 9.73 -0.30 7.62
CA ILE A 782 11.17 -0.47 7.37
C ILE A 782 11.92 -0.52 8.72
N ASP A 783 11.67 0.44 9.60
CA ASP A 783 12.28 0.52 10.94
C ASP A 783 11.93 -0.73 11.77
N ARG A 784 10.68 -1.18 11.70
CA ARG A 784 10.25 -2.42 12.35
C ARG A 784 10.95 -3.65 11.76
N CYS A 785 11.10 -3.79 10.44
CA CYS A 785 11.85 -4.92 9.88
C CYS A 785 13.31 -4.86 10.34
N ARG A 786 13.95 -3.68 10.31
CA ARG A 786 15.33 -3.51 10.77
C ARG A 786 15.48 -3.96 12.22
N GLN A 787 14.58 -3.52 13.10
CA GLN A 787 14.61 -3.91 14.51
C GLN A 787 14.43 -5.41 14.72
N ASP A 788 13.52 -6.04 13.97
CA ASP A 788 13.33 -7.49 14.03
C ASP A 788 14.52 -8.24 13.42
N CYS A 789 15.21 -7.70 12.42
CA CYS A 789 16.46 -8.27 11.90
C CYS A 789 17.60 -8.19 12.93
N ILE A 790 17.66 -7.12 13.73
CA ILE A 790 18.61 -7.00 14.84
C ILE A 790 18.27 -8.03 15.93
N SER A 791 16.99 -8.17 16.30
CA SER A 791 16.58 -9.08 17.37
C SER A 791 16.85 -10.55 17.06
N VAL A 792 16.81 -10.95 15.78
CA VAL A 792 17.19 -12.31 15.34
C VAL A 792 18.67 -12.44 14.93
N GLY A 793 19.49 -11.42 15.20
CA GLY A 793 20.94 -11.46 14.97
C GLY A 793 21.39 -11.43 13.51
N VAL A 794 20.50 -11.04 12.57
CA VAL A 794 20.87 -10.85 11.16
C VAL A 794 21.63 -9.53 10.98
N LEU A 795 21.16 -8.47 11.64
CA LEU A 795 21.80 -7.16 11.64
C LEU A 795 22.38 -6.84 13.02
N ARG A 796 23.38 -5.96 13.02
CA ARG A 796 23.91 -5.30 14.22
C ARG A 796 23.21 -3.96 14.42
N ASP A 797 23.27 -3.45 15.63
CA ASP A 797 22.76 -2.11 15.95
C ASP A 797 23.57 -1.00 15.25
N ASP A 798 24.87 -1.22 15.07
CA ASP A 798 25.80 -0.33 14.38
C ASP A 798 25.85 -0.51 12.86
N ASP A 799 25.09 -1.46 12.28
CA ASP A 799 25.02 -1.63 10.83
C ASP A 799 24.39 -0.40 10.16
N GLU A 800 25.13 0.21 9.22
CA GLU A 800 24.64 1.29 8.37
C GLU A 800 23.77 0.74 7.24
N ILE A 801 22.57 1.29 7.09
CA ILE A 801 21.66 0.96 6.00
C ILE A 801 21.90 1.92 4.83
N ILE A 802 22.46 1.41 3.74
CA ILE A 802 22.73 2.17 2.51
C ILE A 802 21.43 2.36 1.73
N ALA A 803 20.67 1.29 1.55
CA ALA A 803 19.45 1.26 0.74
C ALA A 803 18.30 0.65 1.54
N ALA A 804 17.11 1.24 1.41
CA ALA A 804 15.89 0.72 2.00
C ALA A 804 14.69 1.09 1.14
N ASN A 805 13.94 0.10 0.70
CA ASN A 805 12.73 0.30 -0.08
C ASN A 805 11.71 -0.80 0.21
N ALA A 806 10.48 -0.59 -0.26
CA ALA A 806 9.39 -1.52 -0.08
C ALA A 806 8.73 -1.86 -1.42
N VAL A 807 8.37 -3.13 -1.60
CA VAL A 807 7.62 -3.62 -2.75
C VAL A 807 6.34 -4.27 -2.25
N ASP A 808 5.20 -3.84 -2.79
CA ASP A 808 3.89 -4.39 -2.45
C ASP A 808 3.40 -5.40 -3.51
N MET A 809 2.97 -6.57 -3.05
CA MET A 809 2.41 -7.63 -3.88
C MET A 809 1.00 -7.97 -3.41
N PRO A 810 -0.04 -7.26 -3.90
CA PRO A 810 -1.42 -7.45 -3.47
C PRO A 810 -1.91 -8.89 -3.70
N TYR A 811 -1.55 -9.48 -4.85
CA TYR A 811 -1.80 -10.90 -5.13
C TYR A 811 -0.48 -11.66 -5.06
N ALA A 812 -0.09 -12.10 -3.87
CA ALA A 812 1.11 -12.91 -3.70
C ALA A 812 0.75 -14.39 -3.77
N TYR A 813 -0.05 -14.90 -2.83
CA TYR A 813 -0.43 -16.31 -2.74
C TYR A 813 -1.92 -16.53 -2.99
N VAL A 814 -2.22 -17.55 -3.80
CA VAL A 814 -3.59 -18.06 -3.97
C VAL A 814 -3.93 -18.96 -2.77
N VAL A 815 -5.07 -18.70 -2.12
CA VAL A 815 -5.54 -19.54 -1.01
C VAL A 815 -6.34 -20.71 -1.57
N TYR A 816 -6.00 -21.92 -1.14
CA TYR A 816 -6.72 -23.14 -1.47
C TYR A 816 -7.76 -23.42 -0.39
N ASP A 817 -8.87 -22.67 -0.44
CA ASP A 817 -10.04 -22.96 0.39
C ASP A 817 -10.97 -24.00 -0.26
N HIS A 818 -11.88 -24.55 0.53
CA HIS A 818 -12.80 -25.61 0.09
C HIS A 818 -13.75 -25.20 -1.05
N GLN A 819 -13.97 -23.90 -1.30
CA GLN A 819 -14.85 -23.40 -2.38
C GLN A 819 -14.08 -23.01 -3.64
N ARG A 820 -12.74 -22.93 -3.56
CA ARG A 820 -11.86 -22.47 -4.63
C ARG A 820 -12.10 -23.24 -5.93
N ALA A 821 -12.08 -24.58 -5.88
CA ALA A 821 -12.17 -25.42 -7.07
C ALA A 821 -13.47 -25.17 -7.85
N ASP A 822 -14.60 -25.09 -7.14
CA ASP A 822 -15.91 -24.82 -7.74
C ASP A 822 -15.98 -23.40 -8.32
N ASN A 823 -15.49 -22.40 -7.59
CA ASN A 823 -15.46 -21.02 -8.05
C ASN A 823 -14.62 -20.87 -9.33
N VAL A 824 -13.42 -21.47 -9.35
CA VAL A 824 -12.55 -21.47 -10.53
C VAL A 824 -13.21 -22.19 -11.70
N ALA A 825 -13.87 -23.33 -11.47
CA ALA A 825 -14.56 -24.08 -12.52
C ALA A 825 -15.71 -23.28 -13.14
N VAL A 826 -16.52 -22.59 -12.32
CA VAL A 826 -17.60 -21.72 -12.80
C VAL A 826 -17.06 -20.62 -13.72
N ILE A 827 -15.98 -19.96 -13.32
CA ILE A 827 -15.39 -18.86 -14.09
C ILE A 827 -14.73 -19.39 -15.36
N ARG A 828 -13.91 -20.43 -15.25
CA ARG A 828 -13.18 -21.05 -16.36
C ARG A 828 -14.12 -21.53 -17.46
N ASN A 829 -15.22 -22.20 -17.09
CA ASN A 829 -16.18 -22.71 -18.08
C ASN A 829 -16.86 -21.58 -18.85
N TRP A 830 -17.19 -20.46 -18.19
CA TRP A 830 -17.77 -19.30 -18.86
C TRP A 830 -16.76 -18.60 -19.78
N LEU A 831 -15.51 -18.40 -19.33
CA LEU A 831 -14.47 -17.76 -20.13
C LEU A 831 -14.06 -18.61 -21.35
N ALA A 832 -13.99 -19.93 -21.20
CA ALA A 832 -13.73 -20.84 -22.32
C ALA A 832 -14.80 -20.74 -23.41
N GLY A 833 -16.07 -20.55 -23.03
CA GLY A 833 -17.17 -20.31 -23.98
C GLY A 833 -17.10 -18.97 -24.71
N ASN A 834 -16.16 -18.09 -24.35
CA ASN A 834 -15.95 -16.77 -24.94
C ASN A 834 -14.56 -16.63 -25.60
N ASP A 835 -13.89 -17.75 -25.91
CA ASP A 835 -12.55 -17.76 -26.54
C ASP A 835 -11.44 -17.09 -25.69
N ILE A 836 -11.58 -17.16 -24.36
CA ILE A 836 -10.61 -16.62 -23.40
C ILE A 836 -9.92 -17.78 -22.68
N ILE A 837 -8.62 -17.92 -22.91
CA ILE A 837 -7.75 -18.92 -22.28
C ILE A 837 -7.13 -18.32 -21.01
N LEU A 838 -7.28 -19.03 -19.90
CA LEU A 838 -6.59 -18.71 -18.65
C LEU A 838 -5.25 -19.42 -18.60
N ALA A 839 -4.20 -18.70 -18.21
CA ALA A 839 -2.88 -19.28 -18.06
C ALA A 839 -2.11 -18.64 -16.90
N GLY A 840 -1.40 -19.45 -16.12
CA GLY A 840 -0.47 -19.00 -15.09
C GLY A 840 -1.11 -18.83 -13.71
N ARG A 841 -0.23 -18.56 -12.73
CA ARG A 841 -0.52 -18.53 -11.28
C ARG A 841 -1.85 -17.86 -10.94
N TYR A 842 -2.04 -16.63 -11.41
CA TYR A 842 -3.16 -15.80 -11.00
C TYR A 842 -4.37 -15.89 -11.91
N SER A 843 -4.23 -16.32 -13.16
CA SER A 843 -5.38 -16.48 -14.05
C SER A 843 -6.01 -17.86 -13.90
N GLU A 844 -5.21 -18.91 -13.69
CA GLU A 844 -5.73 -20.26 -13.40
C GLU A 844 -6.09 -20.42 -11.91
N TRP A 845 -5.68 -19.46 -11.08
CA TRP A 845 -5.85 -19.46 -9.62
C TRP A 845 -5.23 -20.72 -8.98
N GLU A 846 -3.97 -20.93 -9.32
CA GLU A 846 -3.14 -22.06 -8.89
C GLU A 846 -1.83 -21.54 -8.30
N TYR A 847 -1.26 -22.25 -7.33
CA TYR A 847 0.05 -21.92 -6.79
C TYR A 847 1.12 -22.43 -7.76
N TYR A 848 1.78 -21.53 -8.49
CA TYR A 848 2.86 -21.84 -9.44
C TYR A 848 4.21 -21.25 -9.02
N ASN A 849 5.27 -21.94 -9.42
CA ASN A 849 6.63 -21.39 -9.50
C ASN A 849 6.88 -20.88 -10.93
N SER A 850 8.05 -20.27 -11.18
CA SER A 850 8.39 -19.70 -12.49
C SER A 850 8.43 -20.76 -13.61
N ASP A 851 8.94 -21.96 -13.34
CA ASP A 851 8.97 -23.08 -14.30
C ASP A 851 7.57 -23.52 -14.73
N HIS A 852 6.66 -23.73 -13.77
CA HIS A 852 5.26 -24.00 -14.04
C HIS A 852 4.59 -22.87 -14.84
N ALA A 853 4.92 -21.62 -14.55
CA ALA A 853 4.41 -20.47 -15.28
C ALA A 853 4.89 -20.45 -16.74
N PHE A 854 6.16 -20.78 -17.02
CA PHE A 854 6.66 -20.92 -18.39
C PHE A 854 5.94 -22.04 -19.14
N ILE A 855 5.75 -23.19 -18.50
CA ILE A 855 5.03 -24.33 -19.09
C ILE A 855 3.57 -23.95 -19.39
N ALA A 856 2.90 -23.23 -18.47
CA ALA A 856 1.53 -22.78 -18.68
C ALA A 856 1.41 -21.84 -19.89
N GLY A 857 2.35 -20.90 -20.04
CA GLY A 857 2.39 -20.01 -21.22
C GLY A 857 2.58 -20.77 -22.53
N LYS A 858 3.47 -21.78 -22.55
CA LYS A 858 3.66 -22.67 -23.69
C LYS A 858 2.38 -23.45 -24.02
N LYS A 859 1.74 -24.06 -23.02
CA LYS A 859 0.50 -24.83 -23.19
C LYS A 859 -0.64 -23.97 -23.75
N ALA A 860 -0.76 -22.72 -23.28
CA ALA A 860 -1.76 -21.78 -23.80
C ALA A 860 -1.53 -21.47 -25.29
N ALA A 861 -0.27 -21.20 -25.67
CA ALA A 861 0.09 -20.98 -27.08
C ALA A 861 -0.14 -22.22 -27.97
N GLU A 862 0.16 -23.42 -27.47
CA GLU A 862 -0.10 -24.68 -28.18
C GLU A 862 -1.60 -24.99 -28.33
N ALA A 863 -2.41 -24.67 -27.32
CA ALA A 863 -3.86 -24.80 -27.41
C ALA A 863 -4.44 -23.96 -28.55
N LEU A 864 -3.99 -22.71 -28.71
CA LEU A 864 -4.40 -21.84 -29.82
C LEU A 864 -4.00 -22.40 -31.19
N LYS A 865 -2.77 -22.89 -31.33
CA LYS A 865 -2.30 -23.47 -32.60
C LYS A 865 -3.10 -24.70 -33.01
N ARG A 866 -3.50 -25.55 -32.06
CA ARG A 866 -4.34 -26.72 -32.32
C ARG A 866 -5.76 -26.34 -32.76
N SER A 867 -6.36 -25.35 -32.10
CA SER A 867 -7.68 -24.83 -32.49
C SER A 867 -7.67 -24.27 -33.91
N ALA A 868 -6.63 -23.50 -34.28
CA ALA A 868 -6.47 -22.97 -35.64
C ALA A 868 -6.29 -24.08 -36.71
N GLN A 869 -5.58 -25.16 -36.39
CA GLN A 869 -5.38 -26.30 -37.31
C GLN A 869 -6.66 -27.14 -37.50
N ALA A 870 -7.48 -27.30 -36.46
CA ALA A 870 -8.76 -28.01 -36.55
C ALA A 870 -9.78 -27.27 -37.43
N THR A 871 -9.79 -25.93 -37.40
CA THR A 871 -10.66 -25.11 -38.28
C THR A 871 -10.25 -25.21 -39.75
N VAL A 872 -8.95 -25.34 -40.06
CA VAL A 872 -8.44 -25.46 -41.44
C VAL A 872 -8.67 -26.86 -42.05
N GLN A 873 -8.85 -27.91 -41.24
CA GLN A 873 -9.18 -29.26 -41.74
C GLN A 873 -10.68 -29.49 -41.99
N LEU A 874 -11.54 -28.58 -41.53
CA LEU A 874 -13.00 -28.63 -41.71
C LEU A 874 -13.52 -27.73 -42.84
N ILE A 875 -12.61 -26.98 -43.49
CA ILE A 875 -12.83 -26.18 -44.71
C ILE A 875 -12.12 -26.90 -45.86
#